data_AF-A0A3A4ZPJ1-F1
#
_entry.id   AF-A0A3A4ZPJ1-F1
#
_cell.length_a   1.000
_cell.length_b   1.000
_cell.length_c   1.000
_cell.angle_alpha   90.00
_cell.angle_beta   90.00
_cell.angle_gamma   90.00
#
_symmetry.space_group_name_H-M   'P 1'
#
loop_
_entity.id
_entity.type
_entity.pdbx_description
1 polymer ?
#
loop_
_entity_poly.entity_id
_entity_poly.type
_entity_poly.pdbx_seq_one_letter_code
_entity_poly.pdbx_strand_id
1 'polypeptide(L)'
;MSKLIKKAFTVSVVMTTIIWSIGLFAMPLSVLAVGSGDLIKKASSSSLYYLGADGKRYVFPSSREYNTWYDDFSGVTVVSDAELDSYPLGGNVTVRPGVKLVQAVTNDTPWQVADSKVYAVAENGTLRHISSAAVAVSLYGSSWESSIIPVVETVFVGYTTGSAVSAAADYDKAAETAAASSINVDKGLSTDGSGSSLTCSLAADTPASTIAFESAARVPFTYVNCTASADGDVVIDSLTVERSGAASADGIFSSIALIDRDTEEQIGLNKSLNSSHQATINDDITVSAGTTKKLALTGNMAASLDAYAGQVPFLSLAAMTLSGSSTLSATLPITGNYQTVNTTVVIGSGTLGTGPSNPSTDGAPEIGKANVEFTEIKISNTASSSTNPSGLKVKQIKFTQNGSASDSDIEDLDLVDQDATVLATVQQSDKKAVFTFAAGSEPTINAGMNRSYMIRGDVEGGSARTVDFDVKNYTDILVYDPDHSSYVTLTAGTGAASSSPYINGQAHTIGNGTLKIEPATLLSTNIAEGSTQQLLGKFKFTVKGERVDITSIGWKTTLTKATDGSSSSTTDITNITIYDPDGNIVAGPQDFSTTEIVAATVVQATATTTDTITVPIGETIYTIKGDLSTDLNTNDTIKMTVKPGQITSTGEVSGNTITPTPTTEQDSVTQTVKAGALNVSLSPLPIAASVVKGTQNYTFANVVIDASASSEDVKITQVKVSVKPSTNAAANELSSMKMYDGATELSVSNDPDSGLSSTNDTDSTSTFTLSSPLLITKGTSKTL
;
A
#
# COMPACT_ATOMS: atom_id res chain seq x y z
N MET A 1 17.59 -81.36 18.57
CA MET A 1 16.99 -80.04 18.85
C MET A 1 15.50 -80.26 19.14
N SER A 2 15.07 -80.10 20.39
CA SER A 2 13.86 -80.74 20.93
C SER A 2 12.54 -80.04 20.53
N LYS A 3 11.43 -80.80 20.59
CA LYS A 3 10.04 -80.35 20.35
C LYS A 3 9.60 -79.14 21.21
N LEU A 4 10.38 -78.71 22.20
CA LEU A 4 10.16 -77.50 23.00
C LEU A 4 10.52 -76.20 22.27
N ILE A 5 11.47 -76.23 21.32
CA ILE A 5 11.90 -75.02 20.58
C ILE A 5 10.87 -74.65 19.49
N LYS A 6 10.14 -75.61 18.93
CA LYS A 6 9.07 -75.33 17.95
C LYS A 6 7.77 -74.81 18.56
N LYS A 7 7.46 -75.13 19.83
CA LYS A 7 6.27 -74.57 20.52
C LYS A 7 6.51 -73.15 21.06
N ALA A 8 7.73 -72.79 21.42
CA ALA A 8 8.06 -71.42 21.85
C ALA A 8 8.00 -70.41 20.69
N PHE A 9 8.36 -70.82 19.47
CA PHE A 9 8.34 -69.93 18.30
C PHE A 9 6.92 -69.66 17.77
N THR A 10 6.00 -70.62 17.87
CA THR A 10 4.60 -70.43 17.43
C THR A 10 3.75 -69.64 18.43
N VAL A 11 4.04 -69.72 19.74
CA VAL A 11 3.32 -68.92 20.76
C VAL A 11 3.78 -67.44 20.75
N SER A 12 5.05 -67.18 20.43
CA SER A 12 5.57 -65.80 20.33
C SER A 12 5.01 -65.03 19.14
N VAL A 13 4.72 -65.70 18.01
CA VAL A 13 4.17 -65.06 16.80
C VAL A 13 2.65 -64.85 16.89
N VAL A 14 1.93 -65.65 17.67
CA VAL A 14 0.49 -65.47 17.91
C VAL A 14 0.22 -64.40 18.98
N MET A 15 1.11 -64.23 19.97
CA MET A 15 0.99 -63.12 20.96
C MET A 15 1.39 -61.75 20.39
N THR A 16 2.22 -61.68 19.34
CA THR A 16 2.53 -60.40 18.67
C THR A 16 1.48 -59.98 17.63
N THR A 17 0.63 -60.88 17.16
CA THR A 17 -0.44 -60.56 16.19
C THR A 17 -1.81 -60.30 16.83
N ILE A 18 -2.04 -60.72 18.08
CA ILE A 18 -3.28 -60.42 18.82
C ILE A 18 -3.23 -59.05 19.53
N ILE A 19 -2.05 -58.47 19.75
CA ILE A 19 -1.90 -57.11 20.31
C ILE A 19 -2.09 -56.00 19.26
N TRP A 20 -2.16 -56.34 17.97
CA TRP A 20 -2.54 -55.39 16.90
C TRP A 20 -4.02 -55.46 16.49
N SER A 21 -4.83 -56.35 17.09
CA SER A 21 -6.23 -56.58 16.69
C SER A 21 -7.26 -56.37 17.82
N ILE A 22 -6.81 -55.92 19.00
CA ILE A 22 -7.71 -55.39 20.03
C ILE A 22 -7.35 -53.92 20.18
N GLY A 23 -8.26 -53.05 19.74
CA GLY A 23 -8.17 -51.60 19.86
C GLY A 23 -7.92 -51.20 21.31
N LEU A 24 -6.66 -51.11 21.68
CA LEU A 24 -6.20 -50.53 22.92
C LEU A 24 -6.23 -49.03 22.67
N PHE A 25 -7.25 -48.39 23.23
CA PHE A 25 -7.25 -46.99 23.64
C PHE A 25 -6.14 -46.16 23.01
N ALA A 26 -6.48 -45.39 21.98
CA ALA A 26 -5.91 -44.06 21.85
C ALA A 26 -6.28 -43.34 23.15
N MET A 27 -5.46 -43.52 24.18
CA MET A 27 -5.38 -42.51 25.22
C MET A 27 -4.98 -41.27 24.44
N PRO A 28 -5.78 -40.18 24.45
CA PRO A 28 -5.24 -38.91 24.04
C PRO A 28 -3.97 -38.76 24.88
N LEU A 29 -2.81 -38.63 24.22
CA LEU A 29 -1.67 -38.05 24.89
C LEU A 29 -2.24 -36.82 25.57
N SER A 30 -2.16 -36.79 26.89
CA SER A 30 -2.50 -35.62 27.66
C SER A 30 -1.78 -34.46 26.99
N VAL A 31 -2.54 -33.64 26.27
CA VAL A 31 -2.09 -32.37 25.70
C VAL A 31 -1.69 -31.57 26.93
N LEU A 32 -0.39 -31.51 27.20
CA LEU A 32 0.14 -30.45 28.03
C LEU A 32 -0.27 -29.17 27.30
N ALA A 33 -1.06 -28.33 27.97
CA ALA A 33 -1.37 -27.01 27.45
C ALA A 33 -0.04 -26.27 27.32
N VAL A 34 0.48 -26.18 26.09
CA VAL A 34 1.69 -25.44 25.78
C VAL A 34 1.36 -23.96 25.90
N GLY A 35 2.16 -23.22 26.66
CA GLY A 35 2.02 -21.80 26.89
C GLY A 35 3.19 -20.99 26.33
N SER A 36 3.06 -19.66 26.38
CA SER A 36 4.17 -18.76 26.06
C SER A 36 5.42 -19.12 26.87
N GLY A 37 6.57 -19.16 26.22
CA GLY A 37 7.84 -19.57 26.82
C GLY A 37 8.23 -21.01 26.55
N ASP A 38 7.30 -21.85 26.10
CA ASP A 38 7.57 -23.27 25.87
C ASP A 38 8.36 -23.51 24.59
N LEU A 39 9.18 -24.56 24.64
CA LEU A 39 9.91 -25.09 23.50
C LEU A 39 9.14 -26.24 22.90
N ILE A 40 8.80 -26.15 21.62
CA ILE A 40 7.95 -27.13 20.95
C ILE A 40 8.57 -27.70 19.69
N LYS A 41 8.23 -28.94 19.37
CA LYS A 41 8.56 -29.59 18.11
C LYS A 41 7.51 -30.61 17.68
N LYS A 42 7.54 -30.99 16.41
CA LYS A 42 6.81 -32.16 15.91
C LYS A 42 7.55 -33.45 16.26
N ALA A 43 6.79 -34.54 16.42
CA ALA A 43 7.37 -35.87 16.60
C ALA A 43 8.20 -36.30 15.38
N SER A 44 7.77 -35.90 14.18
CA SER A 44 8.35 -36.25 12.88
C SER A 44 9.47 -35.32 12.40
N SER A 45 9.78 -34.24 13.13
CA SER A 45 10.75 -33.21 12.70
C SER A 45 11.79 -32.94 13.77
N SER A 46 12.99 -32.56 13.32
CA SER A 46 14.08 -32.05 14.18
C SER A 46 14.03 -30.54 14.37
N SER A 47 13.15 -29.81 13.67
CA SER A 47 13.01 -28.35 13.83
C SER A 47 12.43 -28.01 15.20
N LEU A 48 13.07 -27.06 15.89
CA LEU A 48 12.66 -26.57 17.20
C LEU A 48 12.07 -25.18 17.09
N TYR A 49 11.04 -24.92 17.89
CA TYR A 49 10.38 -23.63 17.95
C TYR A 49 10.23 -23.16 19.40
N TYR A 50 10.24 -21.85 19.59
CA TYR A 50 9.84 -21.17 20.82
C TYR A 50 8.44 -20.59 20.64
N LEU A 51 7.52 -20.83 21.58
CA LEU A 51 6.20 -20.22 21.55
C LEU A 51 6.24 -18.83 22.19
N GLY A 52 6.10 -17.79 21.38
CA GLY A 52 6.13 -16.38 21.78
C GLY A 52 4.90 -15.96 22.59
N ALA A 53 5.01 -14.88 23.35
CA ALA A 53 3.88 -14.26 24.06
C ALA A 53 2.81 -13.70 23.13
N ASP A 54 3.13 -13.46 21.86
CA ASP A 54 2.23 -13.02 20.80
C ASP A 54 1.46 -14.18 20.13
N GLY A 55 1.57 -15.41 20.65
CA GLY A 55 0.91 -16.59 20.11
C GLY A 55 1.56 -17.17 18.84
N LYS A 56 2.72 -16.67 18.42
CA LYS A 56 3.46 -17.16 17.24
C LYS A 56 4.60 -18.08 17.64
N ARG A 57 4.97 -18.98 16.72
CA ARG A 57 6.14 -19.87 16.87
C ARG A 57 7.37 -19.28 16.19
N TYR A 58 8.47 -19.17 16.94
CA TYR A 58 9.75 -18.64 16.49
C TYR A 58 10.75 -19.77 16.27
N VAL A 59 11.40 -19.80 15.10
CA VAL A 59 12.25 -20.90 14.66
C VAL A 59 13.65 -20.78 15.25
N PHE A 60 14.23 -21.87 15.76
CA PHE A 60 15.68 -21.96 15.99
C PHE A 60 16.38 -22.38 14.70
N PRO A 61 17.21 -21.51 14.08
CA PRO A 61 17.82 -21.82 12.78
C PRO A 61 18.83 -22.98 12.84
N SER A 62 19.54 -23.12 13.97
CA SER A 62 20.39 -24.29 14.23
C SER A 62 20.50 -24.60 15.73
N SER A 63 21.10 -25.76 16.04
CA SER A 63 21.36 -26.15 17.43
C SER A 63 22.38 -25.24 18.12
N ARG A 64 23.19 -24.47 17.38
CA ARG A 64 24.19 -23.56 17.95
C ARG A 64 23.52 -22.36 18.61
N GLU A 65 22.53 -21.76 17.93
CA GLU A 65 21.73 -20.66 18.45
C GLU A 65 20.89 -21.12 19.63
N TYR A 66 20.29 -22.31 19.54
CA TYR A 66 19.55 -22.92 20.64
C TYR A 66 20.40 -23.04 21.91
N ASN A 67 21.62 -23.57 21.79
CA ASN A 67 22.55 -23.76 22.90
C ASN A 67 23.09 -22.44 23.50
N THR A 68 22.72 -21.28 22.96
CA THR A 68 23.00 -19.98 23.60
C THR A 68 21.92 -19.56 24.59
N TRP A 69 20.72 -20.14 24.47
CA TRP A 69 19.57 -19.88 25.34
C TRP A 69 19.30 -21.00 26.34
N TYR A 70 19.57 -22.25 25.97
CA TYR A 70 19.26 -23.44 26.77
C TYR A 70 20.46 -24.39 26.84
N ASP A 71 20.63 -25.07 27.98
CA ASP A 71 21.77 -25.97 28.21
C ASP A 71 21.61 -27.33 27.51
N ASP A 72 20.39 -27.82 27.39
CA ASP A 72 20.04 -29.10 26.77
C ASP A 72 18.61 -29.11 26.21
N PHE A 73 18.20 -30.22 25.58
CA PHE A 73 16.88 -30.39 24.98
C PHE A 73 15.81 -30.93 25.95
N SER A 74 16.06 -30.98 27.25
CA SER A 74 15.13 -31.58 28.23
C SER A 74 13.82 -30.80 28.37
N GLY A 75 13.84 -29.50 28.07
CA GLY A 75 12.65 -28.63 28.08
C GLY A 75 11.82 -28.65 26.80
N VAL A 76 12.15 -29.49 25.81
CA VAL A 76 11.42 -29.52 24.53
C VAL A 76 10.22 -30.45 24.60
N THR A 77 9.04 -29.89 24.40
CA THR A 77 7.74 -30.59 24.36
C THR A 77 7.41 -31.02 22.93
N VAL A 78 6.87 -32.24 22.78
CA VAL A 78 6.38 -32.75 21.49
C VAL A 78 4.89 -32.46 21.38
N VAL A 79 4.51 -31.67 20.37
CA VAL A 79 3.10 -31.33 20.07
C VAL A 79 2.61 -32.05 18.83
N SER A 80 1.29 -32.07 18.64
CA SER A 80 0.68 -32.62 17.41
C SER A 80 0.93 -31.70 16.20
N ASP A 81 0.87 -32.25 14.99
CA ASP A 81 1.05 -31.45 13.76
C ASP A 81 -0.02 -30.35 13.65
N ALA A 82 -1.28 -30.67 13.99
CA ALA A 82 -2.38 -29.70 13.98
C ALA A 82 -2.21 -28.57 15.00
N GLU A 83 -1.70 -28.88 16.19
CA GLU A 83 -1.42 -27.89 17.23
C GLU A 83 -0.21 -27.03 16.88
N LEU A 84 0.86 -27.61 16.32
CA LEU A 84 1.99 -26.80 15.88
C LEU A 84 1.50 -25.81 14.80
N ASP A 85 0.72 -26.29 13.83
CA ASP A 85 0.25 -25.51 12.68
C ASP A 85 -0.82 -24.46 13.03
N SER A 86 -1.45 -24.54 14.21
CA SER A 86 -2.30 -23.44 14.70
C SER A 86 -1.50 -22.21 15.14
N TYR A 87 -0.19 -22.33 15.40
CA TYR A 87 0.67 -21.20 15.75
C TYR A 87 1.36 -20.62 14.50
N PRO A 88 1.07 -19.37 14.09
CA PRO A 88 1.73 -18.74 12.93
C PRO A 88 3.24 -18.58 13.14
N LEU A 89 4.02 -18.49 12.05
CA LEU A 89 5.47 -18.23 12.14
C LEU A 89 5.74 -16.76 12.51
N GLY A 90 6.54 -16.54 13.56
CA GLY A 90 6.91 -15.21 14.06
C GLY A 90 8.29 -14.71 13.62
N GLY A 91 9.12 -15.58 13.04
CA GLY A 91 10.50 -15.27 12.63
C GLY A 91 11.53 -16.21 13.26
N ASN A 92 12.80 -15.79 13.29
CA ASN A 92 13.92 -16.58 13.81
C ASN A 92 14.33 -16.13 15.21
N VAL A 93 14.64 -17.07 16.08
CA VAL A 93 15.34 -16.79 17.36
C VAL A 93 16.79 -16.40 17.05
N THR A 94 17.23 -15.29 17.64
CA THR A 94 18.59 -14.75 17.54
C THR A 94 19.50 -15.38 18.60
N VAL A 95 20.81 -15.31 18.40
CA VAL A 95 21.80 -15.71 19.42
C VAL A 95 21.59 -14.88 20.68
N ARG A 96 21.63 -15.52 21.85
CA ARG A 96 21.39 -14.84 23.12
C ARG A 96 22.39 -13.70 23.36
N PRO A 97 21.92 -12.47 23.62
CA PRO A 97 22.79 -11.33 23.86
C PRO A 97 23.81 -11.57 24.98
N GLY A 98 25.04 -11.10 24.79
CA GLY A 98 26.13 -11.24 25.77
C GLY A 98 26.83 -12.62 25.82
N VAL A 99 26.30 -13.68 25.18
CA VAL A 99 26.79 -15.06 25.38
C VAL A 99 27.85 -15.50 24.36
N LYS A 100 27.58 -15.36 23.06
CA LYS A 100 28.48 -15.79 21.97
C LYS A 100 28.73 -14.64 20.99
N LEU A 101 29.81 -14.79 20.22
CA LEU A 101 30.12 -13.95 19.07
C LEU A 101 29.56 -14.61 17.81
N VAL A 102 29.19 -13.81 16.81
CA VAL A 102 28.67 -14.32 15.54
C VAL A 102 29.50 -13.84 14.36
N GLN A 103 29.61 -14.70 13.35
CA GLN A 103 30.25 -14.39 12.07
C GLN A 103 29.39 -14.97 10.93
N ALA A 104 29.21 -14.19 9.87
CA ALA A 104 28.39 -14.59 8.74
C ALA A 104 29.11 -15.63 7.88
N VAL A 105 28.40 -16.70 7.55
CA VAL A 105 28.88 -17.74 6.63
C VAL A 105 27.91 -17.98 5.50
N THR A 106 28.41 -18.51 4.38
CA THR A 106 27.58 -18.93 3.24
C THR A 106 26.69 -20.11 3.63
N ASN A 107 25.59 -20.30 2.91
CA ASN A 107 24.68 -21.43 3.11
C ASN A 107 25.21 -22.76 2.50
N ASP A 108 26.44 -22.77 1.97
CA ASP A 108 27.03 -23.91 1.29
C ASP A 108 27.86 -24.79 2.22
N THR A 109 27.94 -26.10 1.94
CA THR A 109 28.82 -27.01 2.69
C THR A 109 30.08 -27.36 1.88
N PRO A 110 31.31 -27.10 2.36
CA PRO A 110 31.65 -26.54 3.68
C PRO A 110 31.46 -25.02 3.74
N TRP A 111 30.93 -24.54 4.87
CA TRP A 111 30.69 -23.12 5.11
C TRP A 111 31.95 -22.28 4.88
N GLN A 112 31.80 -21.20 4.11
CA GLN A 112 32.84 -20.19 3.92
C GLN A 112 32.43 -18.91 4.64
N VAL A 113 33.41 -18.12 5.10
CA VAL A 113 33.15 -16.82 5.72
C VAL A 113 32.58 -15.86 4.66
N ALA A 114 31.34 -15.42 4.87
CA ALA A 114 30.64 -14.47 4.00
C ALA A 114 30.93 -13.02 4.40
N ASP A 115 31.08 -12.76 5.70
CA ASP A 115 31.55 -11.48 6.26
C ASP A 115 32.73 -11.73 7.19
N SER A 116 33.87 -11.08 6.92
CA SER A 116 35.08 -11.21 7.73
C SER A 116 34.96 -10.58 9.12
N LYS A 117 33.95 -9.75 9.34
CA LYS A 117 33.68 -9.11 10.64
C LYS A 117 33.14 -10.10 11.68
N VAL A 118 33.52 -9.87 12.93
CA VAL A 118 32.98 -10.60 14.09
C VAL A 118 32.13 -9.65 14.93
N TYR A 119 30.92 -10.09 15.27
CA TYR A 119 29.94 -9.27 15.96
C TYR A 119 29.65 -9.83 17.35
N ALA A 120 29.57 -8.94 18.32
CA ALA A 120 28.90 -9.21 19.59
C ALA A 120 27.39 -8.97 19.42
N VAL A 121 26.55 -9.78 20.06
CA VAL A 121 25.10 -9.64 19.98
C VAL A 121 24.59 -8.89 21.21
N ALA A 122 24.06 -7.69 21.00
CA ALA A 122 23.38 -6.88 22.00
C ALA A 122 21.86 -7.12 21.96
N GLU A 123 21.13 -6.54 22.92
CA GLU A 123 19.67 -6.58 23.03
C GLU A 123 18.94 -6.38 21.69
N ASN A 124 17.77 -7.01 21.55
CA ASN A 124 16.93 -6.94 20.35
C ASN A 124 17.60 -7.52 19.10
N GLY A 125 18.53 -8.47 19.28
CA GLY A 125 19.27 -9.07 18.17
C GLY A 125 20.16 -8.07 17.43
N THR A 126 20.78 -7.13 18.14
CA THR A 126 21.62 -6.08 17.53
C THR A 126 23.06 -6.54 17.40
N LEU A 127 23.59 -6.62 16.18
CA LEU A 127 24.99 -6.95 15.88
C LEU A 127 25.88 -5.73 16.06
N ARG A 128 26.87 -5.84 16.96
CA ARG A 128 27.87 -4.82 17.22
C ARG A 128 29.25 -5.31 16.83
N HIS A 129 29.81 -4.74 15.76
CA HIS A 129 31.10 -5.15 15.21
C HIS A 129 32.24 -4.91 16.22
N ILE A 130 33.05 -5.92 16.50
CA ILE A 130 34.23 -5.76 17.37
C ILE A 130 35.40 -5.26 16.52
N SER A 131 35.89 -4.05 16.82
CA SER A 131 36.85 -3.35 15.96
C SER A 131 38.25 -3.97 15.90
N SER A 132 38.63 -4.80 16.89
CA SER A 132 39.95 -5.44 16.93
C SER A 132 40.00 -6.68 17.83
N ALA A 133 40.98 -7.56 17.56
CA ALA A 133 41.26 -8.74 18.40
C ALA A 133 41.62 -8.38 19.85
N ALA A 134 42.23 -7.22 20.09
CA ALA A 134 42.55 -6.76 21.45
C ALA A 134 41.28 -6.48 22.28
N VAL A 135 40.25 -5.91 21.66
CA VAL A 135 38.93 -5.69 22.28
C VAL A 135 38.23 -7.03 22.51
N ALA A 136 38.29 -7.95 21.55
CA ALA A 136 37.73 -9.30 21.70
C ALA A 136 38.39 -10.08 22.84
N VAL A 137 39.72 -10.03 22.97
CA VAL A 137 40.46 -10.64 24.09
C VAL A 137 40.07 -10.02 25.42
N SER A 138 39.85 -8.70 25.45
CA SER A 138 39.43 -8.00 26.67
C SER A 138 38.02 -8.39 27.11
N LEU A 139 37.11 -8.64 26.17
CA LEU A 139 35.71 -8.98 26.44
C LEU A 139 35.49 -10.49 26.65
N TYR A 140 36.13 -11.36 25.86
CA TYR A 140 35.87 -12.81 25.81
C TYR A 140 37.09 -13.66 26.21
N GLY A 141 38.20 -13.04 26.60
CA GLY A 141 39.43 -13.73 27.03
C GLY A 141 40.32 -14.17 25.87
N SER A 142 41.46 -14.78 26.20
CA SER A 142 42.47 -15.19 25.21
C SER A 142 41.98 -16.24 24.20
N SER A 143 40.89 -16.95 24.51
CA SER A 143 40.24 -17.94 23.64
C SER A 143 38.95 -17.41 22.99
N TRP A 144 38.85 -16.10 22.76
CA TRP A 144 37.64 -15.47 22.21
C TRP A 144 37.20 -16.07 20.86
N GLU A 145 38.14 -16.53 20.03
CA GLU A 145 37.83 -17.16 18.74
C GLU A 145 36.96 -18.41 18.90
N SER A 146 37.12 -19.16 20.00
CA SER A 146 36.26 -20.32 20.31
C SER A 146 34.85 -19.93 20.76
N SER A 147 34.60 -18.64 20.97
CA SER A 147 33.26 -18.10 21.28
C SER A 147 32.50 -17.66 20.03
N ILE A 148 33.11 -17.72 18.85
CA ILE A 148 32.46 -17.42 17.58
C ILE A 148 31.62 -18.62 17.14
N ILE A 149 30.34 -18.37 16.86
CA ILE A 149 29.46 -19.32 16.19
C ILE A 149 29.14 -18.83 14.77
N PRO A 150 29.22 -19.71 13.76
CA PRO A 150 28.85 -19.36 12.40
C PRO A 150 27.33 -19.26 12.30
N VAL A 151 26.83 -18.16 11.72
CA VAL A 151 25.41 -17.97 11.42
C VAL A 151 25.29 -17.75 9.91
N VAL A 152 24.35 -18.44 9.26
CA VAL A 152 24.20 -18.38 7.79
C VAL A 152 23.71 -16.99 7.37
N GLU A 153 24.23 -16.46 6.26
CA GLU A 153 23.91 -15.11 5.76
C GLU A 153 22.40 -14.85 5.57
N THR A 154 21.60 -15.86 5.23
CA THR A 154 20.13 -15.74 5.10
C THR A 154 19.44 -15.51 6.45
N VAL A 155 20.05 -15.96 7.55
CA VAL A 155 19.55 -15.77 8.92
C VAL A 155 20.00 -14.41 9.48
N PHE A 156 21.09 -13.82 8.97
CA PHE A 156 21.57 -12.49 9.36
C PHE A 156 20.55 -11.38 9.09
N VAL A 157 19.64 -11.56 8.13
CA VAL A 157 18.52 -10.64 7.85
C VAL A 157 17.62 -10.44 9.09
N GLY A 158 17.59 -11.40 10.02
CA GLY A 158 16.86 -11.31 11.28
C GLY A 158 17.55 -10.50 12.38
N TYR A 159 18.72 -9.90 12.11
CA TYR A 159 19.46 -9.06 13.04
C TYR A 159 19.50 -7.60 12.55
N THR A 160 19.68 -6.67 13.49
CA THR A 160 19.94 -5.26 13.18
C THR A 160 21.42 -4.94 13.40
N THR A 161 21.97 -3.92 12.73
CA THR A 161 23.38 -3.52 12.95
C THR A 161 23.44 -2.30 13.86
N GLY A 162 24.18 -2.42 14.96
CA GLY A 162 24.41 -1.36 15.93
C GLY A 162 25.82 -0.76 15.85
N SER A 163 26.11 0.16 16.76
CA SER A 163 27.43 0.81 16.86
C SER A 163 28.54 -0.19 17.19
N ALA A 164 29.69 -0.04 16.55
CA ALA A 164 30.86 -0.88 16.77
C ALA A 164 31.35 -0.81 18.24
N VAL A 165 31.94 -1.90 18.71
CA VAL A 165 32.59 -2.02 20.02
C VAL A 165 34.08 -1.71 19.81
N SER A 166 34.49 -0.50 20.19
CA SER A 166 35.86 0.01 19.96
C SER A 166 36.75 -0.09 21.20
N ALA A 167 36.14 -0.17 22.39
CA ALA A 167 36.77 -0.42 23.67
C ALA A 167 35.93 -1.41 24.48
N ALA A 168 36.55 -2.06 25.48
CA ALA A 168 35.85 -3.02 26.34
C ALA A 168 34.70 -2.40 27.16
N ALA A 169 34.72 -1.07 27.38
CA ALA A 169 33.65 -0.36 28.07
C ALA A 169 32.39 -0.15 27.21
N ASP A 170 32.48 -0.33 25.88
CA ASP A 170 31.36 -0.08 24.95
C ASP A 170 30.33 -1.22 24.94
N TYR A 171 30.62 -2.33 25.61
CA TYR A 171 29.81 -3.54 25.60
C TYR A 171 29.97 -4.33 26.90
N ASP A 172 28.92 -4.38 27.71
CA ASP A 172 28.89 -5.15 28.95
C ASP A 172 28.08 -6.44 28.74
N LYS A 173 28.78 -7.57 28.59
CA LYS A 173 28.15 -8.88 28.41
C LYS A 173 27.10 -9.21 29.47
N ALA A 174 27.38 -8.88 30.74
CA ALA A 174 26.48 -9.23 31.83
C ALA A 174 25.20 -8.39 31.76
N ALA A 175 25.33 -7.11 31.40
CA ALA A 175 24.17 -6.23 31.19
C ALA A 175 23.31 -6.70 30.02
N GLU A 176 23.93 -7.03 28.87
CA GLU A 176 23.22 -7.52 27.67
C GLU A 176 22.47 -8.83 27.96
N THR A 177 23.13 -9.77 28.65
CA THR A 177 22.49 -11.04 29.06
C THR A 177 21.39 -10.82 30.10
N ALA A 178 21.52 -9.82 30.99
CA ALA A 178 20.50 -9.48 31.98
C ALA A 178 19.28 -8.79 31.35
N ALA A 179 19.49 -7.97 30.30
CA ALA A 179 18.42 -7.38 29.51
C ALA A 179 17.65 -8.45 28.72
N ALA A 180 18.33 -9.49 28.24
CA ALA A 180 17.74 -10.62 27.54
C ALA A 180 17.43 -11.83 28.48
N SER A 181 16.51 -11.63 29.42
CA SER A 181 16.12 -12.67 30.39
C SER A 181 15.33 -13.83 29.78
N SER A 182 14.66 -13.60 28.66
CA SER A 182 13.96 -14.61 27.86
C SER A 182 13.89 -14.18 26.40
N ILE A 183 13.51 -15.09 25.50
CA ILE A 183 13.29 -14.76 24.09
C ILE A 183 12.13 -13.77 23.93
N ASN A 184 11.08 -13.86 24.75
CA ASN A 184 10.02 -12.84 24.79
C ASN A 184 10.58 -11.44 25.06
N VAL A 185 11.44 -11.29 26.07
CA VAL A 185 12.02 -9.98 26.41
C VAL A 185 12.96 -9.47 25.31
N ASP A 186 13.86 -10.33 24.81
CA ASP A 186 14.80 -9.95 23.74
C ASP A 186 14.09 -9.56 22.44
N LYS A 187 12.92 -10.15 22.15
CA LYS A 187 12.17 -9.84 20.93
C LYS A 187 11.04 -8.86 21.11
N GLY A 188 10.88 -8.29 22.31
CA GLY A 188 9.74 -7.44 22.64
C GLY A 188 8.40 -8.15 22.42
N LEU A 189 8.37 -9.49 22.56
CA LEU A 189 7.14 -10.27 22.43
C LEU A 189 6.35 -10.07 23.71
N SER A 190 5.30 -9.30 23.59
CA SER A 190 4.28 -9.15 24.62
C SER A 190 2.94 -9.60 24.06
N THR A 191 2.01 -9.99 24.92
CA THR A 191 0.60 -9.97 24.55
C THR A 191 0.22 -8.50 24.41
N ASP A 192 0.58 -7.87 23.28
CA ASP A 192 0.48 -6.42 23.11
C ASP A 192 -0.89 -5.93 23.61
N GLY A 193 -0.85 -5.12 24.68
CA GLY A 193 -1.98 -4.34 25.17
C GLY A 193 -3.06 -5.04 25.99
N SER A 194 -2.89 -6.25 26.56
CA SER A 194 -3.98 -6.86 27.37
C SER A 194 -4.23 -6.08 28.68
N GLY A 195 -5.37 -5.38 28.77
CA GLY A 195 -5.80 -4.66 29.97
C GLY A 195 -5.95 -5.60 31.17
N SER A 196 -5.68 -5.11 32.38
CA SER A 196 -5.62 -5.96 33.58
C SER A 196 -6.97 -6.57 33.98
N SER A 197 -8.07 -5.93 33.62
CA SER A 197 -9.43 -6.35 33.96
C SER A 197 -10.51 -5.87 32.99
N LEU A 198 -11.59 -6.64 32.91
CA LEU A 198 -12.85 -6.28 32.28
C LEU A 198 -13.96 -6.28 33.33
N THR A 199 -14.68 -5.17 33.49
CA THR A 199 -15.86 -5.09 34.37
C THR A 199 -17.13 -5.19 33.55
N CYS A 200 -17.97 -6.20 33.78
CA CYS A 200 -19.25 -6.36 33.10
C CYS A 200 -20.44 -6.27 34.08
N SER A 201 -21.47 -5.52 33.69
CA SER A 201 -22.69 -5.33 34.50
C SER A 201 -23.94 -5.15 33.63
N LEU A 202 -25.11 -5.35 34.22
CA LEU A 202 -26.39 -5.12 33.55
C LEU A 202 -26.51 -3.63 33.16
N ALA A 203 -26.79 -3.35 31.90
CA ALA A 203 -26.99 -1.98 31.44
C ALA A 203 -28.36 -1.46 31.92
N ALA A 204 -28.39 -0.21 32.40
CA ALA A 204 -29.60 0.42 32.95
C ALA A 204 -30.73 0.59 31.91
N ASP A 205 -30.37 0.63 30.63
CA ASP A 205 -31.27 0.69 29.48
C ASP A 205 -31.62 -0.70 28.91
N THR A 206 -31.41 -1.77 29.69
CA THR A 206 -31.92 -3.10 29.34
C THR A 206 -33.42 -3.02 29.02
N PRO A 207 -33.89 -3.63 27.92
CA PRO A 207 -35.27 -3.49 27.48
C PRO A 207 -36.28 -3.89 28.56
N ALA A 208 -37.36 -3.14 28.68
CA ALA A 208 -38.50 -3.54 29.50
C ALA A 208 -39.15 -4.83 28.95
N SER A 209 -39.89 -5.55 29.78
CA SER A 209 -40.69 -6.68 29.33
C SER A 209 -41.79 -6.24 28.39
N THR A 210 -41.80 -6.82 27.20
CA THR A 210 -42.75 -6.59 26.12
C THR A 210 -43.19 -7.92 25.52
N ILE A 211 -43.56 -7.92 24.24
CA ILE A 211 -44.00 -9.08 23.48
C ILE A 211 -42.85 -9.57 22.58
N ALA A 212 -42.61 -10.87 22.60
CA ALA A 212 -41.82 -11.54 21.58
C ALA A 212 -42.77 -12.14 20.54
N PHE A 213 -42.74 -11.58 19.33
CA PHE A 213 -43.61 -11.99 18.22
C PHE A 213 -43.05 -13.20 17.47
N GLU A 214 -43.94 -13.93 16.81
CA GLU A 214 -43.56 -14.97 15.86
C GLU A 214 -42.66 -14.40 14.75
N SER A 215 -41.62 -15.15 14.36
CA SER A 215 -40.63 -14.75 13.34
C SER A 215 -39.86 -13.44 13.60
N ALA A 216 -39.99 -12.84 14.78
CA ALA A 216 -39.22 -11.65 15.15
C ALA A 216 -37.72 -11.97 15.21
N ALA A 217 -36.92 -11.09 14.62
CA ALA A 217 -35.46 -11.17 14.70
C ALA A 217 -34.94 -10.31 15.85
N ARG A 218 -33.76 -10.66 16.37
CA ARG A 218 -32.99 -9.88 17.35
C ARG A 218 -33.82 -9.33 18.52
N VAL A 219 -34.79 -10.11 19.04
CA VAL A 219 -35.61 -9.70 20.19
C VAL A 219 -34.68 -9.54 21.39
N PRO A 220 -34.56 -8.34 21.97
CA PRO A 220 -33.55 -8.09 23.00
C PRO A 220 -34.09 -8.42 24.40
N PHE A 221 -33.28 -9.13 25.19
CA PHE A 221 -33.63 -9.55 26.56
C PHE A 221 -32.73 -8.87 27.60
N THR A 222 -31.42 -8.81 27.32
CA THR A 222 -30.41 -8.35 28.28
C THR A 222 -29.37 -7.51 27.57
N TYR A 223 -29.09 -6.32 28.10
CA TYR A 223 -27.96 -5.50 27.67
C TYR A 223 -26.88 -5.54 28.76
N VAL A 224 -25.63 -5.77 28.35
CA VAL A 224 -24.47 -5.89 29.24
C VAL A 224 -23.45 -4.82 28.84
N ASN A 225 -23.09 -3.97 29.79
CA ASN A 225 -21.98 -3.02 29.63
C ASN A 225 -20.69 -3.69 30.11
N CYS A 226 -19.72 -3.87 29.21
CA CYS A 226 -18.40 -4.40 29.52
C CYS A 226 -17.34 -3.31 29.32
N THR A 227 -16.61 -2.96 30.39
CA THR A 227 -15.65 -1.86 30.41
C THR A 227 -14.24 -2.40 30.63
N ALA A 228 -13.34 -2.12 29.69
CA ALA A 228 -11.93 -2.46 29.84
C ALA A 228 -11.23 -1.45 30.76
N SER A 229 -10.24 -1.93 31.49
CA SER A 229 -9.33 -1.08 32.26
C SER A 229 -8.53 -0.16 31.31
N ALA A 230 -8.08 0.99 31.81
CA ALA A 230 -7.41 2.00 30.99
C ALA A 230 -5.95 1.63 30.63
N ASP A 231 -5.43 0.52 31.16
CA ASP A 231 -4.06 0.06 31.00
C ASP A 231 -3.86 -0.84 29.76
N GLY A 232 -4.93 -1.20 29.06
CA GLY A 232 -4.87 -1.95 27.82
C GLY A 232 -6.24 -2.40 27.30
N ASP A 233 -6.28 -2.81 26.03
CA ASP A 233 -7.43 -3.46 25.40
C ASP A 233 -7.69 -4.82 26.05
N VAL A 234 -8.94 -5.22 26.22
CA VAL A 234 -9.28 -6.56 26.72
C VAL A 234 -10.06 -7.33 25.66
N VAL A 235 -9.61 -8.54 25.36
CA VAL A 235 -10.27 -9.42 24.39
C VAL A 235 -11.14 -10.43 25.14
N ILE A 236 -12.43 -10.45 24.82
CA ILE A 236 -13.35 -11.52 25.22
C ILE A 236 -13.19 -12.64 24.19
N ASP A 237 -12.68 -13.78 24.63
CA ASP A 237 -12.47 -14.99 23.81
C ASP A 237 -13.80 -15.70 23.54
N SER A 238 -14.62 -15.83 24.59
CA SER A 238 -15.91 -16.49 24.49
C SER A 238 -16.90 -16.00 25.52
N LEU A 239 -18.18 -16.10 25.18
CA LEU A 239 -19.27 -15.88 26.12
C LEU A 239 -20.40 -16.88 25.90
N THR A 240 -21.05 -17.26 27.01
CA THR A 240 -22.15 -18.21 27.02
C THR A 240 -23.43 -17.51 27.45
N VAL A 241 -24.41 -17.53 26.56
CA VAL A 241 -25.78 -17.09 26.82
C VAL A 241 -26.60 -18.29 27.28
N GLU A 242 -27.30 -18.16 28.39
CA GLU A 242 -28.20 -19.18 28.92
C GLU A 242 -29.63 -18.71 28.88
N ARG A 243 -30.53 -19.55 28.37
CA ARG A 243 -31.96 -19.33 28.47
C ARG A 243 -32.47 -19.81 29.83
N SER A 244 -33.22 -18.95 30.52
CA SER A 244 -33.94 -19.31 31.75
C SER A 244 -35.41 -18.87 31.71
N GLY A 245 -36.17 -19.09 32.79
CA GLY A 245 -37.57 -18.69 32.94
C GLY A 245 -38.53 -19.84 33.23
N ALA A 246 -39.56 -19.60 34.07
CA ALA A 246 -40.58 -20.60 34.38
C ALA A 246 -41.42 -20.93 33.14
N ALA A 247 -41.64 -22.23 32.90
CA ALA A 247 -42.40 -22.75 31.75
C ALA A 247 -41.90 -22.26 30.38
N SER A 248 -40.58 -22.17 30.17
CA SER A 248 -39.98 -21.79 28.87
C SER A 248 -39.26 -22.95 28.20
N ALA A 249 -39.52 -23.15 26.91
CA ALA A 249 -38.86 -24.17 26.08
C ALA A 249 -37.82 -23.55 25.14
N ASP A 250 -36.75 -24.29 24.84
CA ASP A 250 -35.71 -23.82 23.90
C ASP A 250 -36.27 -23.55 22.50
N GLY A 251 -37.29 -24.31 22.10
CA GLY A 251 -37.95 -24.20 20.79
C GLY A 251 -38.67 -22.88 20.53
N ILE A 252 -38.73 -21.97 21.51
CA ILE A 252 -39.16 -20.58 21.30
C ILE A 252 -38.17 -19.83 20.40
N PHE A 253 -36.88 -20.16 20.48
CA PHE A 253 -35.83 -19.49 19.72
C PHE A 253 -35.45 -20.34 18.50
N SER A 254 -35.39 -19.71 17.33
CA SER A 254 -34.71 -20.30 16.17
C SER A 254 -33.19 -20.26 16.36
N SER A 255 -32.67 -19.20 16.98
CA SER A 255 -31.27 -19.05 17.35
C SER A 255 -31.06 -17.89 18.34
N ILE A 256 -29.88 -17.86 18.94
CA ILE A 256 -29.38 -16.78 19.78
C ILE A 256 -28.36 -15.97 18.98
N ALA A 257 -28.43 -14.64 19.09
CA ALA A 257 -27.53 -13.71 18.45
C ALA A 257 -26.99 -12.69 19.45
N LEU A 258 -25.71 -12.34 19.30
CA LEU A 258 -25.04 -11.31 20.06
C LEU A 258 -24.93 -10.06 19.18
N ILE A 259 -25.40 -8.92 19.67
CA ILE A 259 -25.39 -7.66 18.92
C ILE A 259 -24.50 -6.65 19.65
N ASP A 260 -23.58 -6.01 18.93
CA ASP A 260 -22.91 -4.79 19.40
C ASP A 260 -23.92 -3.65 19.31
N ARG A 261 -24.25 -3.04 20.45
CA ARG A 261 -25.26 -1.97 20.52
C ARG A 261 -24.73 -0.61 20.07
N ASP A 262 -23.42 -0.46 19.95
CA ASP A 262 -22.81 0.79 19.50
C ASP A 262 -22.81 0.87 17.96
N THR A 263 -22.59 -0.26 17.28
CA THR A 263 -22.60 -0.35 15.81
C THR A 263 -23.88 -0.96 15.23
N GLU A 264 -24.75 -1.54 16.06
CA GLU A 264 -25.91 -2.36 15.67
C GLU A 264 -25.55 -3.64 14.87
N GLU A 265 -24.27 -4.00 14.82
CA GLU A 265 -23.79 -5.16 14.11
C GLU A 265 -23.94 -6.44 14.93
N GLN A 266 -24.17 -7.55 14.24
CA GLN A 266 -24.12 -8.86 14.86
C GLN A 266 -22.66 -9.31 15.01
N ILE A 267 -22.31 -9.73 16.23
CA ILE A 267 -21.03 -10.36 16.54
C ILE A 267 -21.17 -11.87 16.32
N GLY A 268 -20.28 -12.42 15.49
CA GLY A 268 -20.24 -13.85 15.19
C GLY A 268 -21.50 -14.36 14.49
N LEU A 269 -21.59 -15.70 14.44
CA LEU A 269 -22.74 -16.39 13.87
C LEU A 269 -23.84 -16.66 14.90
N ASN A 270 -25.07 -16.77 14.42
CA ASN A 270 -26.20 -17.26 15.22
C ASN A 270 -25.88 -18.64 15.83
N LYS A 271 -26.26 -18.85 17.08
CA LYS A 271 -26.01 -20.11 17.82
C LYS A 271 -27.31 -20.76 18.25
N SER A 272 -27.36 -22.09 18.21
CA SER A 272 -28.46 -22.86 18.78
C SER A 272 -28.22 -23.15 20.27
N LEU A 273 -29.29 -23.29 21.03
CA LEU A 273 -29.22 -23.73 22.43
C LEU A 273 -28.91 -25.23 22.50
N ASN A 274 -28.02 -25.62 23.41
CA ASN A 274 -27.72 -27.01 23.71
C ASN A 274 -28.70 -27.59 24.76
N SER A 275 -28.50 -28.84 25.19
CA SER A 275 -29.35 -29.50 26.20
C SER A 275 -29.28 -28.89 27.61
N SER A 276 -28.29 -28.03 27.87
CA SER A 276 -28.18 -27.22 29.09
C SER A 276 -28.77 -25.82 28.91
N HIS A 277 -29.51 -25.59 27.82
CA HIS A 277 -30.13 -24.30 27.48
C HIS A 277 -29.10 -23.18 27.27
N GLN A 278 -27.90 -23.53 26.78
CA GLN A 278 -26.79 -22.61 26.60
C GLN A 278 -26.36 -22.51 25.13
N ALA A 279 -25.97 -21.31 24.71
CA ALA A 279 -25.38 -21.00 23.43
C ALA A 279 -24.05 -20.25 23.66
N THR A 280 -22.95 -20.77 23.11
CA THR A 280 -21.62 -20.17 23.26
C THR A 280 -21.18 -19.49 21.97
N ILE A 281 -20.80 -18.22 22.09
CA ILE A 281 -20.18 -17.40 21.06
C ILE A 281 -18.68 -17.38 21.34
N ASN A 282 -17.86 -17.76 20.36
CA ASN A 282 -16.40 -17.93 20.48
C ASN A 282 -15.65 -17.00 19.51
N ASP A 283 -16.31 -15.90 19.14
CA ASP A 283 -15.75 -14.89 18.27
C ASP A 283 -15.09 -13.85 19.18
N ASP A 284 -13.81 -13.54 18.93
CA ASP A 284 -13.06 -12.58 19.72
C ASP A 284 -13.71 -11.19 19.69
N ILE A 285 -13.90 -10.58 20.86
CA ILE A 285 -14.43 -9.23 21.00
C ILE A 285 -13.42 -8.37 21.74
N THR A 286 -12.77 -7.46 21.03
CA THR A 286 -11.88 -6.48 21.63
C THR A 286 -12.68 -5.32 22.22
N VAL A 287 -12.47 -5.05 23.51
CA VAL A 287 -12.93 -3.85 24.20
C VAL A 287 -11.71 -2.94 24.42
N SER A 288 -11.67 -1.80 23.75
CA SER A 288 -10.50 -0.91 23.78
C SER A 288 -10.25 -0.32 25.18
N ALA A 289 -9.00 -0.04 25.50
CA ALA A 289 -8.54 0.45 26.79
C ALA A 289 -9.38 1.62 27.31
N GLY A 290 -9.92 1.49 28.52
CA GLY A 290 -10.71 2.52 29.19
C GLY A 290 -12.07 2.80 28.55
N THR A 291 -12.51 2.01 27.57
CA THR A 291 -13.81 2.15 26.90
C THR A 291 -14.81 1.11 27.39
N THR A 292 -16.10 1.41 27.19
CA THR A 292 -17.20 0.47 27.43
C THR A 292 -17.77 0.02 26.10
N LYS A 293 -17.88 -1.29 25.90
CA LYS A 293 -18.65 -1.91 24.81
C LYS A 293 -19.98 -2.41 25.36
N LYS A 294 -21.09 -2.07 24.70
CA LYS A 294 -22.44 -2.53 25.09
C LYS A 294 -22.86 -3.71 24.23
N LEU A 295 -23.06 -4.86 24.87
CA LEU A 295 -23.47 -6.11 24.23
C LEU A 295 -24.95 -6.39 24.48
N ALA A 296 -25.66 -6.84 23.46
CA ALA A 296 -27.05 -7.28 23.58
C ALA A 296 -27.21 -8.76 23.32
N LEU A 297 -27.79 -9.44 24.31
CA LEU A 297 -28.20 -10.83 24.20
C LEU A 297 -29.60 -10.86 23.60
N THR A 298 -29.68 -11.35 22.37
CA THR A 298 -30.92 -11.33 21.59
C THR A 298 -31.33 -12.73 21.14
N GLY A 299 -32.63 -12.94 21.02
CA GLY A 299 -33.20 -14.17 20.48
C GLY A 299 -33.87 -13.91 19.14
N ASN A 300 -33.54 -14.72 18.14
CA ASN A 300 -34.37 -14.84 16.95
C ASN A 300 -35.49 -15.82 17.27
N MET A 301 -36.73 -15.39 17.13
CA MET A 301 -37.90 -16.18 17.48
C MET A 301 -38.16 -17.26 16.43
N ALA A 302 -38.78 -18.36 16.85
CA ALA A 302 -39.15 -19.43 15.92
C ALA A 302 -40.22 -18.95 14.92
N ALA A 303 -40.23 -19.60 13.75
CA ALA A 303 -41.20 -19.32 12.69
C ALA A 303 -42.65 -19.70 13.04
N SER A 304 -42.85 -20.50 14.10
CA SER A 304 -44.16 -20.80 14.67
C SER A 304 -44.04 -20.86 16.19
N LEU A 305 -44.87 -20.10 16.90
CA LEU A 305 -44.84 -20.02 18.37
C LEU A 305 -46.10 -20.57 19.06
N ASP A 306 -47.04 -21.17 18.33
CA ASP A 306 -48.36 -21.60 18.83
C ASP A 306 -48.28 -22.46 20.10
N ALA A 307 -47.30 -23.36 20.19
CA ALA A 307 -47.10 -24.24 21.35
C ALA A 307 -46.52 -23.52 22.58
N TYR A 308 -46.07 -22.27 22.42
CA TYR A 308 -45.33 -21.51 23.43
C TYR A 308 -46.02 -20.21 23.84
N ALA A 309 -47.27 -19.98 23.40
CA ALA A 309 -48.03 -18.79 23.75
C ALA A 309 -48.08 -18.58 25.27
N GLY A 310 -47.75 -17.37 25.72
CA GLY A 310 -47.74 -16.97 27.13
C GLY A 310 -46.49 -17.37 27.92
N GLN A 311 -45.53 -18.07 27.33
CA GLN A 311 -44.25 -18.36 27.98
C GLN A 311 -43.40 -17.08 28.11
N VAL A 312 -42.55 -17.03 29.14
CA VAL A 312 -41.75 -15.85 29.52
C VAL A 312 -40.25 -16.16 29.61
N PRO A 313 -39.55 -16.39 28.49
CA PRO A 313 -38.12 -16.68 28.50
C PRO A 313 -37.28 -15.47 28.95
N PHE A 314 -36.10 -15.75 29.51
CA PHE A 314 -35.00 -14.82 29.75
C PHE A 314 -33.77 -15.29 28.97
N LEU A 315 -32.87 -14.37 28.60
CA LEU A 315 -31.52 -14.70 28.14
C LEU A 315 -30.50 -14.02 29.06
N SER A 316 -29.64 -14.80 29.69
CA SER A 316 -28.65 -14.31 30.66
C SER A 316 -27.23 -14.54 30.16
N LEU A 317 -26.31 -13.65 30.49
CA LEU A 317 -24.88 -13.93 30.34
C LEU A 317 -24.48 -14.88 31.47
N ALA A 318 -24.27 -16.16 31.17
CA ALA A 318 -23.97 -17.19 32.15
C ALA A 318 -22.46 -17.38 32.40
N ALA A 319 -21.66 -17.26 31.35
CA ALA A 319 -20.20 -17.34 31.45
C ALA A 319 -19.53 -16.40 30.43
N MET A 320 -18.30 -15.99 30.74
CA MET A 320 -17.43 -15.22 29.84
C MET A 320 -15.98 -15.58 30.13
N THR A 321 -15.23 -15.84 29.07
CA THR A 321 -13.80 -16.14 29.10
C THR A 321 -13.07 -15.00 28.41
N LEU A 322 -11.99 -14.53 29.01
CA LEU A 322 -11.11 -13.51 28.44
C LEU A 322 -9.86 -14.18 27.89
N SER A 323 -9.31 -13.64 26.81
CA SER A 323 -8.01 -14.08 26.29
C SER A 323 -6.90 -13.60 27.23
N GLY A 324 -5.81 -14.36 27.32
CA GLY A 324 -4.63 -13.97 28.09
C GLY A 324 -4.84 -13.99 29.61
N SER A 325 -4.35 -12.95 30.30
CA SER A 325 -4.32 -12.90 31.77
C SER A 325 -5.27 -11.87 32.40
N SER A 326 -6.13 -11.23 31.58
CA SER A 326 -7.13 -10.28 32.05
C SER A 326 -8.11 -10.94 33.03
N THR A 327 -8.53 -10.19 34.05
CA THR A 327 -9.48 -10.67 35.05
C THR A 327 -10.90 -10.17 34.78
N LEU A 328 -11.89 -11.07 34.81
CA LEU A 328 -13.30 -10.68 34.69
C LEU A 328 -13.84 -10.28 36.07
N SER A 329 -14.32 -9.05 36.19
CA SER A 329 -15.07 -8.53 37.33
C SER A 329 -16.55 -8.43 36.98
N ALA A 330 -17.33 -9.48 37.29
CA ALA A 330 -18.76 -9.54 37.03
C ALA A 330 -19.46 -10.47 38.05
N THR A 331 -20.73 -10.19 38.35
CA THR A 331 -21.60 -11.14 39.07
C THR A 331 -22.45 -11.89 38.06
N LEU A 332 -22.06 -13.13 37.78
CA LEU A 332 -22.77 -14.00 36.83
C LEU A 332 -23.80 -14.89 37.55
N PRO A 333 -24.96 -15.20 36.93
CA PRO A 333 -25.35 -14.75 35.60
C PRO A 333 -25.89 -13.30 35.58
N ILE A 334 -25.52 -12.51 34.56
CA ILE A 334 -26.13 -11.18 34.34
C ILE A 334 -27.44 -11.39 33.57
N THR A 335 -28.56 -11.07 34.21
CA THR A 335 -29.91 -11.36 33.70
C THR A 335 -30.72 -10.07 33.56
N GLY A 336 -31.27 -9.86 32.38
CA GLY A 336 -32.21 -8.77 32.09
C GLY A 336 -33.66 -9.16 32.34
N ASN A 337 -34.56 -8.62 31.52
CA ASN A 337 -36.00 -8.83 31.67
C ASN A 337 -36.50 -9.97 30.77
N TYR A 338 -37.62 -10.58 31.14
CA TYR A 338 -38.28 -11.55 30.29
C TYR A 338 -39.05 -10.87 29.16
N GLN A 339 -39.30 -11.59 28.07
CA GLN A 339 -40.26 -11.19 27.03
C GLN A 339 -41.43 -12.18 27.03
N THR A 340 -42.64 -11.72 26.73
CA THR A 340 -43.84 -12.58 26.71
C THR A 340 -44.10 -13.08 25.29
N VAL A 341 -44.14 -14.39 25.08
CA VAL A 341 -44.43 -14.98 23.78
C VAL A 341 -45.90 -14.74 23.40
N ASN A 342 -46.14 -14.15 22.23
CA ASN A 342 -47.47 -13.94 21.67
C ASN A 342 -47.55 -14.41 20.22
N THR A 343 -48.62 -15.13 19.88
CA THR A 343 -48.87 -15.70 18.54
C THR A 343 -50.05 -15.06 17.82
N THR A 344 -50.79 -14.19 18.49
CA THR A 344 -52.00 -13.54 17.96
C THR A 344 -51.72 -12.28 17.15
N VAL A 345 -50.56 -11.64 17.40
CA VAL A 345 -50.13 -10.43 16.69
C VAL A 345 -49.11 -10.84 15.62
N VAL A 346 -49.43 -10.55 14.36
CA VAL A 346 -48.59 -10.85 13.21
C VAL A 346 -47.79 -9.60 12.85
N ILE A 347 -46.47 -9.71 12.88
CA ILE A 347 -45.56 -8.69 12.38
C ILE A 347 -45.35 -8.84 10.86
N GLY A 348 -44.68 -7.88 10.25
CA GLY A 348 -44.36 -7.95 8.83
C GLY A 348 -43.52 -9.17 8.46
N SER A 349 -43.60 -9.57 7.20
CA SER A 349 -42.82 -10.68 6.64
C SER A 349 -42.10 -10.21 5.39
N GLY A 350 -40.89 -10.73 5.16
CA GLY A 350 -40.14 -10.38 3.97
C GLY A 350 -39.22 -11.48 3.46
N THR A 351 -38.83 -11.33 2.20
CA THR A 351 -37.91 -12.25 1.52
C THR A 351 -36.71 -11.49 0.94
N LEU A 352 -35.56 -12.16 0.89
CA LEU A 352 -34.35 -11.71 0.22
C LEU A 352 -34.09 -12.59 -1.00
N GLY A 353 -33.98 -11.97 -2.18
CA GLY A 353 -33.66 -12.63 -3.45
C GLY A 353 -32.65 -11.85 -4.26
N THR A 354 -32.33 -12.34 -5.45
CA THR A 354 -31.46 -11.62 -6.41
C THR A 354 -32.23 -10.48 -7.07
N GLY A 355 -31.55 -9.36 -7.34
CA GLY A 355 -32.05 -8.27 -8.16
C GLY A 355 -32.24 -8.67 -9.64
N PRO A 356 -32.97 -7.85 -10.42
CA PRO A 356 -33.14 -8.07 -11.86
C PRO A 356 -31.85 -7.97 -12.68
N SER A 357 -30.85 -7.22 -12.19
CA SER A 357 -29.57 -6.98 -12.84
C SER A 357 -28.45 -7.51 -11.95
N ASN A 358 -28.01 -8.75 -12.17
CA ASN A 358 -26.70 -9.19 -11.68
C ASN A 358 -25.72 -8.95 -12.85
N PRO A 359 -24.99 -7.83 -12.86
CA PRO A 359 -24.50 -7.20 -14.08
C PRO A 359 -23.44 -8.05 -14.77
N SER A 360 -23.71 -8.45 -16.02
CA SER A 360 -22.77 -9.19 -16.90
C SER A 360 -22.05 -8.28 -17.91
N THR A 361 -22.26 -6.96 -17.82
CA THR A 361 -21.80 -5.98 -18.81
C THR A 361 -20.37 -5.49 -18.59
N ASP A 362 -19.77 -5.76 -17.43
CA ASP A 362 -18.39 -5.36 -17.10
C ASP A 362 -17.63 -6.50 -16.39
N GLY A 363 -17.52 -7.67 -17.03
CA GLY A 363 -16.87 -8.85 -16.42
C GLY A 363 -15.37 -8.70 -16.14
N ALA A 364 -14.74 -7.64 -16.70
CA ALA A 364 -13.34 -7.34 -16.49
C ALA A 364 -13.07 -5.82 -16.45
N PRO A 365 -13.47 -5.13 -15.36
CA PRO A 365 -13.32 -3.69 -15.26
C PRO A 365 -11.83 -3.30 -15.26
N GLU A 366 -11.47 -2.29 -16.06
CA GLU A 366 -10.12 -1.74 -16.08
C GLU A 366 -9.83 -0.94 -14.80
N ILE A 367 -8.56 -0.83 -14.42
CA ILE A 367 -8.18 0.01 -13.28
C ILE A 367 -8.41 1.49 -13.59
N GLY A 368 -8.99 2.20 -12.64
CA GLY A 368 -9.50 3.57 -12.73
C GLY A 368 -10.93 3.66 -13.30
N LYS A 369 -11.61 2.52 -13.48
CA LYS A 369 -13.02 2.49 -13.89
C LYS A 369 -13.91 2.81 -12.69
N ALA A 370 -14.64 3.90 -12.79
CA ALA A 370 -15.62 4.30 -11.79
C ALA A 370 -17.00 3.67 -12.00
N ASN A 371 -17.77 3.53 -10.92
CA ASN A 371 -19.16 3.06 -10.86
C ASN A 371 -19.38 1.67 -11.49
N VAL A 372 -18.46 0.75 -11.27
CA VAL A 372 -18.60 -0.66 -11.66
C VAL A 372 -19.68 -1.31 -10.81
N GLU A 373 -20.76 -1.76 -11.44
CA GLU A 373 -21.85 -2.48 -10.78
C GLU A 373 -21.41 -3.92 -10.49
N PHE A 374 -21.63 -4.40 -9.26
CA PHE A 374 -21.17 -5.73 -8.83
C PHE A 374 -22.32 -6.70 -8.54
N THR A 375 -23.26 -6.33 -7.67
CA THR A 375 -24.33 -7.24 -7.25
C THR A 375 -25.59 -6.49 -6.87
N GLU A 376 -26.73 -6.97 -7.37
CA GLU A 376 -28.03 -6.43 -7.01
C GLU A 376 -28.83 -7.45 -6.19
N ILE A 377 -29.42 -6.97 -5.09
CA ILE A 377 -30.33 -7.73 -4.23
C ILE A 377 -31.74 -7.19 -4.35
N LYS A 378 -32.71 -8.04 -4.04
CA LYS A 378 -34.13 -7.69 -3.99
C LYS A 378 -34.72 -8.05 -2.64
N ILE A 379 -35.30 -7.07 -1.96
CA ILE A 379 -36.03 -7.27 -0.70
C ILE A 379 -37.52 -7.07 -0.99
N SER A 380 -38.34 -8.04 -0.61
CA SER A 380 -39.80 -7.98 -0.79
C SER A 380 -40.51 -8.00 0.54
N ASN A 381 -41.53 -7.16 0.70
CA ASN A 381 -42.48 -7.24 1.80
C ASN A 381 -43.63 -8.16 1.37
N THR A 382 -43.69 -9.34 1.98
CA THR A 382 -44.68 -10.39 1.65
C THR A 382 -45.99 -10.24 2.42
N ALA A 383 -46.11 -9.24 3.30
CA ALA A 383 -47.38 -8.94 3.96
C ALA A 383 -48.44 -8.52 2.91
N SER A 384 -49.68 -8.99 3.10
CA SER A 384 -50.81 -8.54 2.31
C SER A 384 -51.26 -7.14 2.76
N SER A 385 -51.86 -6.34 1.88
CA SER A 385 -52.34 -4.99 2.21
C SER A 385 -53.42 -4.92 3.31
N SER A 386 -53.96 -6.06 3.77
CA SER A 386 -54.91 -6.17 4.88
C SER A 386 -54.30 -6.68 6.20
N THR A 387 -53.00 -7.00 6.21
CA THR A 387 -52.25 -7.49 7.38
C THR A 387 -51.08 -6.54 7.61
N ASN A 388 -51.07 -5.83 8.75
CA ASN A 388 -49.99 -4.92 9.16
C ASN A 388 -48.61 -5.61 8.98
N PRO A 389 -47.55 -4.88 8.58
CA PRO A 389 -47.39 -3.44 8.69
C PRO A 389 -47.55 -2.63 7.39
N SER A 390 -47.77 -1.34 7.55
CA SER A 390 -47.90 -0.33 6.49
C SER A 390 -46.66 -0.25 5.56
N GLY A 391 -45.47 -0.57 6.09
CA GLY A 391 -44.24 -0.77 5.31
C GLY A 391 -43.06 -1.22 6.18
N LEU A 392 -42.19 -2.06 5.63
CA LEU A 392 -40.96 -2.50 6.27
C LEU A 392 -39.83 -1.51 6.00
N LYS A 393 -39.06 -1.15 7.03
CA LYS A 393 -37.89 -0.27 6.92
C LYS A 393 -36.60 -1.07 6.84
N VAL A 394 -35.77 -0.81 5.83
CA VAL A 394 -34.43 -1.39 5.74
C VAL A 394 -33.47 -0.58 6.59
N LYS A 395 -32.94 -1.18 7.65
CA LYS A 395 -32.00 -0.54 8.59
C LYS A 395 -30.54 -0.77 8.23
N GLN A 396 -30.24 -1.92 7.64
CA GLN A 396 -28.89 -2.28 7.24
C GLN A 396 -28.90 -3.21 6.03
N ILE A 397 -27.92 -3.03 5.15
CA ILE A 397 -27.54 -4.00 4.12
C ILE A 397 -26.03 -4.19 4.23
N LYS A 398 -25.58 -5.44 4.38
CA LYS A 398 -24.15 -5.79 4.37
C LYS A 398 -23.83 -6.73 3.23
N PHE A 399 -22.82 -6.37 2.45
CA PHE A 399 -22.18 -7.24 1.47
C PHE A 399 -20.83 -7.72 1.99
N THR A 400 -20.44 -8.94 1.64
CA THR A 400 -19.12 -9.50 1.91
C THR A 400 -18.41 -9.80 0.60
N GLN A 401 -17.24 -9.21 0.43
CA GLN A 401 -16.36 -9.45 -0.69
C GLN A 401 -15.66 -10.81 -0.50
N ASN A 402 -15.92 -11.78 -1.39
CA ASN A 402 -15.31 -13.11 -1.36
C ASN A 402 -14.22 -13.31 -2.42
N GLY A 403 -13.97 -12.30 -3.25
CA GLY A 403 -12.90 -12.29 -4.24
C GLY A 403 -11.50 -12.05 -3.64
N SER A 404 -10.49 -11.99 -4.50
CA SER A 404 -9.10 -11.77 -4.08
C SER A 404 -8.68 -10.30 -3.94
N ALA A 405 -9.49 -9.34 -4.42
CA ALA A 405 -9.19 -7.90 -4.35
C ALA A 405 -9.14 -7.40 -2.88
N SER A 406 -8.11 -6.66 -2.48
CA SER A 406 -8.00 -6.08 -1.14
C SER A 406 -9.00 -4.94 -0.91
N ASP A 407 -9.18 -4.53 0.34
CA ASP A 407 -10.10 -3.44 0.68
C ASP A 407 -9.81 -2.15 -0.10
N SER A 408 -8.52 -1.82 -0.28
CA SER A 408 -8.06 -0.65 -1.03
C SER A 408 -8.10 -0.77 -2.56
N ASP A 409 -8.43 -1.95 -3.10
CA ASP A 409 -8.53 -2.10 -4.56
C ASP A 409 -9.87 -1.56 -5.09
N ILE A 410 -10.88 -1.47 -4.21
CA ILE A 410 -12.23 -1.02 -4.52
C ILE A 410 -12.61 0.09 -3.55
N GLU A 411 -12.81 1.28 -4.08
CA GLU A 411 -13.19 2.46 -3.30
C GLU A 411 -14.60 2.93 -3.64
N ASP A 412 -15.15 3.79 -2.80
CA ASP A 412 -16.40 4.52 -3.02
C ASP A 412 -17.59 3.60 -3.35
N LEU A 413 -17.82 2.61 -2.50
CA LEU A 413 -18.92 1.67 -2.67
C LEU A 413 -20.26 2.35 -2.41
N ASP A 414 -20.98 2.62 -3.49
CA ASP A 414 -22.35 3.12 -3.48
C ASP A 414 -23.35 1.99 -3.34
N LEU A 415 -24.38 2.22 -2.51
CA LEU A 415 -25.63 1.48 -2.57
C LEU A 415 -26.67 2.29 -3.35
N VAL A 416 -27.04 1.78 -4.52
CA VAL A 416 -27.97 2.43 -5.44
C VAL A 416 -29.31 1.71 -5.43
N ASP A 417 -30.41 2.45 -5.37
CA ASP A 417 -31.75 1.85 -5.45
C ASP A 417 -32.26 1.68 -6.88
N GLN A 418 -33.41 1.02 -7.03
CA GLN A 418 -34.06 0.78 -8.32
C GLN A 418 -34.40 2.05 -9.14
N ASP A 419 -34.42 3.23 -8.50
CA ASP A 419 -34.69 4.53 -9.14
C ASP A 419 -33.37 5.23 -9.54
N ALA A 420 -32.24 4.51 -9.47
CA ALA A 420 -30.87 4.99 -9.69
C ALA A 420 -30.40 6.06 -8.68
N THR A 421 -31.02 6.11 -7.50
CA THR A 421 -30.62 7.03 -6.42
C THR A 421 -29.55 6.38 -5.54
N VAL A 422 -28.43 7.07 -5.34
CA VAL A 422 -27.41 6.67 -4.35
C VAL A 422 -27.95 6.92 -2.95
N LEU A 423 -28.14 5.86 -2.17
CA LEU A 423 -28.67 5.93 -0.81
C LEU A 423 -27.59 6.17 0.24
N ALA A 424 -26.40 5.62 0.01
CA ALA A 424 -25.23 5.75 0.87
C ALA A 424 -23.97 5.34 0.10
N THR A 425 -22.83 5.89 0.50
CA THR A 425 -21.49 5.52 0.02
C THR A 425 -20.66 5.10 1.23
N VAL A 426 -19.97 3.97 1.14
CA VAL A 426 -19.12 3.44 2.21
C VAL A 426 -17.78 2.96 1.63
N GLN A 427 -16.80 2.78 2.50
CA GLN A 427 -15.60 2.01 2.16
C GLN A 427 -15.72 0.62 2.79
N GLN A 428 -15.26 -0.40 2.07
CA GLN A 428 -15.20 -1.73 2.66
C GLN A 428 -14.07 -1.81 3.70
N SER A 429 -14.29 -2.62 4.74
CA SER A 429 -13.28 -2.95 5.73
C SER A 429 -13.42 -4.42 6.12
N ASP A 430 -12.30 -5.14 6.21
CA ASP A 430 -12.28 -6.58 6.42
C ASP A 430 -13.19 -7.30 5.42
N LYS A 431 -13.08 -6.91 4.14
CA LYS A 431 -13.90 -7.42 3.03
C LYS A 431 -15.41 -7.20 3.21
N LYS A 432 -15.87 -6.29 4.06
CA LYS A 432 -17.30 -6.04 4.31
C LYS A 432 -17.66 -4.61 3.95
N ALA A 433 -18.71 -4.45 3.17
CA ALA A 433 -19.36 -3.17 2.91
C ALA A 433 -20.67 -3.12 3.69
N VAL A 434 -20.75 -2.25 4.70
CA VAL A 434 -21.88 -2.18 5.64
C VAL A 434 -22.61 -0.86 5.47
N PHE A 435 -23.80 -0.90 4.91
CA PHE A 435 -24.67 0.27 4.74
C PHE A 435 -25.68 0.30 5.89
N THR A 436 -25.59 1.28 6.78
CA THR A 436 -26.54 1.52 7.87
C THR A 436 -27.34 2.80 7.63
N PHE A 437 -28.63 2.78 7.96
CA PHE A 437 -29.51 3.93 7.76
C PHE A 437 -29.94 4.53 9.09
N ALA A 438 -29.73 5.84 9.23
CA ALA A 438 -30.17 6.59 10.39
C ALA A 438 -31.70 6.65 10.47
N ALA A 439 -32.22 6.87 11.68
CA ALA A 439 -33.65 7.01 11.90
C ALA A 439 -34.23 8.15 11.03
N GLY A 440 -35.22 7.83 10.19
CA GLY A 440 -35.87 8.76 9.28
C GLY A 440 -35.34 8.75 7.84
N SER A 441 -34.17 8.16 7.57
CA SER A 441 -33.60 8.03 6.22
C SER A 441 -33.75 6.62 5.64
N GLU A 442 -34.50 5.74 6.30
CA GLU A 442 -34.52 4.32 5.97
C GLU A 442 -35.41 4.04 4.76
N PRO A 443 -34.94 3.27 3.76
CA PRO A 443 -35.78 2.82 2.66
C PRO A 443 -37.00 2.05 3.18
N THR A 444 -38.18 2.44 2.74
CA THR A 444 -39.45 1.79 3.13
C THR A 444 -39.98 0.94 1.98
N ILE A 445 -40.36 -0.30 2.31
CA ILE A 445 -40.96 -1.29 1.40
C ILE A 445 -42.40 -1.53 1.84
N ASN A 446 -43.34 -0.91 1.14
CA ASN A 446 -44.77 -1.04 1.43
C ASN A 446 -45.26 -2.49 1.27
N ALA A 447 -46.36 -2.83 1.95
CA ALA A 447 -46.96 -4.16 1.86
C ALA A 447 -47.21 -4.61 0.42
N GLY A 448 -46.83 -5.86 0.09
CA GLY A 448 -46.92 -6.44 -1.25
C GLY A 448 -45.94 -5.90 -2.29
N MET A 449 -45.08 -4.94 -1.92
CA MET A 449 -44.09 -4.34 -2.81
C MET A 449 -42.70 -4.91 -2.57
N ASN A 450 -41.77 -4.55 -3.45
CA ASN A 450 -40.36 -4.89 -3.35
C ASN A 450 -39.51 -3.67 -3.73
N ARG A 451 -38.26 -3.67 -3.30
CA ARG A 451 -37.21 -2.75 -3.76
C ARG A 451 -35.96 -3.55 -4.06
N SER A 452 -35.24 -3.12 -5.10
CA SER A 452 -33.90 -3.61 -5.41
C SER A 452 -32.82 -2.63 -5.00
N TYR A 453 -31.64 -3.15 -4.68
CA TYR A 453 -30.47 -2.40 -4.27
C TYR A 453 -29.22 -2.98 -4.93
N MET A 454 -28.48 -2.16 -5.65
CA MET A 454 -27.22 -2.47 -6.32
C MET A 454 -26.05 -1.95 -5.50
N ILE A 455 -25.05 -2.80 -5.26
CA ILE A 455 -23.72 -2.32 -4.85
C ILE A 455 -22.86 -2.09 -6.10
N ARG A 456 -22.27 -0.90 -6.19
CA ARG A 456 -21.29 -0.52 -7.22
C ARG A 456 -20.15 0.27 -6.60
N GLY A 457 -19.00 0.34 -7.24
CA GLY A 457 -17.88 1.15 -6.76
C GLY A 457 -16.79 1.36 -7.81
N ASP A 458 -15.72 2.00 -7.38
CA ASP A 458 -14.61 2.39 -8.23
C ASP A 458 -13.45 1.39 -8.10
N VAL A 459 -12.88 0.96 -9.22
CA VAL A 459 -11.76 0.01 -9.24
C VAL A 459 -10.45 0.80 -9.28
N GLU A 460 -9.76 0.93 -8.14
CA GLU A 460 -8.54 1.74 -8.02
C GLU A 460 -7.25 0.91 -8.16
N GLY A 461 -7.32 -0.40 -7.91
CA GLY A 461 -6.15 -1.28 -7.91
C GLY A 461 -6.48 -2.74 -8.20
N GLY A 462 -5.57 -3.63 -7.81
CA GLY A 462 -5.83 -5.07 -7.81
C GLY A 462 -5.80 -5.79 -9.15
N SER A 463 -4.86 -5.46 -10.06
CA SER A 463 -4.67 -6.16 -11.34
C SER A 463 -4.84 -7.68 -11.21
N ALA A 464 -5.70 -8.28 -12.05
CA ALA A 464 -5.99 -9.71 -12.08
C ALA A 464 -6.61 -10.31 -10.78
N ARG A 465 -6.95 -9.48 -9.79
CA ARG A 465 -7.71 -9.91 -8.61
C ARG A 465 -9.20 -9.91 -8.92
N THR A 466 -9.96 -10.68 -8.15
CA THR A 466 -11.41 -10.81 -8.33
C THR A 466 -12.17 -9.96 -7.32
N VAL A 467 -13.27 -9.35 -7.77
CA VAL A 467 -14.28 -8.67 -6.96
C VAL A 467 -15.55 -9.50 -7.00
N ASP A 468 -16.07 -9.88 -5.85
CA ASP A 468 -17.26 -10.73 -5.76
C ASP A 468 -18.01 -10.39 -4.47
N PHE A 469 -19.11 -9.65 -4.57
CA PHE A 469 -19.85 -9.14 -3.41
C PHE A 469 -21.10 -9.98 -3.14
N ASP A 470 -21.09 -10.68 -2.01
CA ASP A 470 -22.14 -11.60 -1.62
C ASP A 470 -22.97 -11.09 -0.43
N VAL A 471 -24.18 -11.62 -0.29
CA VAL A 471 -24.89 -11.60 0.99
C VAL A 471 -24.80 -12.99 1.61
N LYS A 472 -23.96 -13.13 2.66
CA LYS A 472 -23.67 -14.42 3.28
C LYS A 472 -24.88 -14.98 4.02
N ASN A 473 -25.52 -14.16 4.86
CA ASN A 473 -26.59 -14.56 5.77
C ASN A 473 -27.82 -13.65 5.63
N TYR A 474 -29.03 -14.16 5.89
CA TYR A 474 -30.21 -13.29 5.98
C TYR A 474 -30.09 -12.22 7.07
N THR A 475 -29.31 -12.48 8.12
CA THR A 475 -29.03 -11.52 9.20
C THR A 475 -28.09 -10.38 8.80
N ASP A 476 -27.47 -10.45 7.62
CA ASP A 476 -26.68 -9.36 7.04
C ASP A 476 -27.59 -8.24 6.50
N ILE A 477 -28.89 -8.52 6.36
CA ILE A 477 -29.93 -7.57 6.00
C ILE A 477 -30.85 -7.35 7.19
N LEU A 478 -30.92 -6.12 7.69
CA LEU A 478 -31.74 -5.78 8.85
C LEU A 478 -33.00 -5.06 8.41
N VAL A 479 -34.16 -5.66 8.70
CA VAL A 479 -35.47 -5.13 8.31
C VAL A 479 -36.35 -4.96 9.54
N TYR A 480 -36.94 -3.79 9.68
CA TYR A 480 -37.70 -3.35 10.85
C TYR A 480 -39.16 -3.08 10.50
N ASP A 481 -40.05 -3.62 11.31
CA ASP A 481 -41.48 -3.33 11.34
C ASP A 481 -41.74 -2.18 12.33
N PRO A 482 -42.06 -0.96 11.83
CA PRO A 482 -42.32 0.18 12.69
C PRO A 482 -43.66 0.09 13.44
N ASP A 483 -44.65 -0.65 12.94
CA ASP A 483 -45.98 -0.72 13.55
C ASP A 483 -45.96 -1.58 14.82
N HIS A 484 -45.06 -2.55 14.88
CA HIS A 484 -44.87 -3.43 16.03
C HIS A 484 -43.53 -3.22 16.77
N SER A 485 -42.73 -2.26 16.31
CA SER A 485 -41.41 -1.94 16.85
C SER A 485 -40.45 -3.15 16.93
N SER A 486 -40.49 -4.03 15.92
CA SER A 486 -39.76 -5.30 15.92
C SER A 486 -38.94 -5.49 14.65
N TYR A 487 -37.79 -6.18 14.74
CA TYR A 487 -37.11 -6.68 13.55
C TYR A 487 -37.78 -7.95 13.03
N VAL A 488 -37.64 -8.19 11.73
CA VAL A 488 -38.25 -9.33 11.03
C VAL A 488 -37.16 -10.25 10.50
N THR A 489 -37.35 -11.56 10.66
CA THR A 489 -36.48 -12.56 10.03
C THR A 489 -36.83 -12.69 8.54
N LEU A 490 -35.87 -12.36 7.66
CA LEU A 490 -36.04 -12.59 6.22
C LEU A 490 -35.95 -14.08 5.88
N THR A 491 -36.67 -14.47 4.83
CA THR A 491 -36.64 -15.82 4.27
C THR A 491 -36.17 -15.81 2.81
N ALA A 492 -35.97 -16.99 2.23
CA ALA A 492 -35.55 -17.12 0.84
C ALA A 492 -36.58 -16.53 -0.13
N GLY A 493 -36.14 -15.56 -0.94
CA GLY A 493 -36.85 -15.03 -2.10
C GLY A 493 -36.41 -15.71 -3.39
N THR A 494 -36.90 -15.21 -4.51
CA THR A 494 -36.51 -15.69 -5.83
C THR A 494 -35.01 -15.49 -6.07
N GLY A 495 -34.31 -16.53 -6.52
CA GLY A 495 -32.88 -16.48 -6.85
C GLY A 495 -31.93 -16.66 -5.66
N ALA A 496 -32.44 -16.68 -4.42
CA ALA A 496 -31.60 -16.99 -3.26
C ALA A 496 -31.16 -18.46 -3.26
N ALA A 497 -29.91 -18.71 -2.88
CA ALA A 497 -29.36 -20.04 -2.71
C ALA A 497 -29.98 -20.76 -1.49
N SER A 498 -29.81 -22.08 -1.42
CA SER A 498 -30.27 -22.90 -0.28
C SER A 498 -29.32 -22.89 0.92
N SER A 499 -28.11 -22.34 0.76
CA SER A 499 -27.08 -22.23 1.78
C SER A 499 -26.26 -20.96 1.56
N SER A 500 -25.58 -20.49 2.61
CA SER A 500 -24.64 -19.36 2.50
C SER A 500 -23.57 -19.60 1.43
N PRO A 501 -23.21 -18.59 0.61
CA PRO A 501 -23.85 -17.27 0.56
C PRO A 501 -25.27 -17.33 -0.04
N TYR A 502 -26.25 -16.75 0.65
CA TYR A 502 -27.65 -16.80 0.21
C TYR A 502 -27.90 -15.97 -1.04
N ILE A 503 -27.16 -14.88 -1.23
CA ILE A 503 -27.02 -14.21 -2.53
C ILE A 503 -25.56 -14.32 -2.94
N ASN A 504 -25.31 -14.99 -4.07
CA ASN A 504 -24.00 -15.12 -4.68
C ASN A 504 -23.91 -14.14 -5.86
N GLY A 505 -23.01 -13.17 -5.75
CA GLY A 505 -22.67 -12.22 -6.78
C GLY A 505 -22.04 -12.90 -8.00
N GLN A 506 -21.85 -12.14 -9.06
CA GLN A 506 -20.97 -12.57 -10.15
C GLN A 506 -19.56 -12.07 -9.83
N ALA A 507 -18.56 -12.94 -9.94
CA ALA A 507 -17.18 -12.52 -9.78
C ALA A 507 -16.70 -11.73 -11.01
N HIS A 508 -16.13 -10.54 -10.79
CA HIS A 508 -15.48 -9.70 -11.79
C HIS A 508 -13.97 -9.83 -11.65
N THR A 509 -13.23 -10.01 -12.75
CA THR A 509 -11.75 -10.06 -12.71
C THR A 509 -11.19 -8.72 -13.14
N ILE A 510 -10.54 -8.00 -12.23
CA ILE A 510 -9.98 -6.68 -12.53
C ILE A 510 -8.94 -6.79 -13.66
N GLY A 511 -9.05 -5.90 -14.66
CA GLY A 511 -8.11 -5.80 -15.77
C GLY A 511 -6.69 -5.42 -15.33
N ASN A 512 -5.75 -5.44 -16.26
CA ASN A 512 -4.35 -5.09 -15.96
C ASN A 512 -4.19 -3.57 -15.69
N GLY A 513 -3.06 -3.21 -15.07
CA GLY A 513 -2.60 -1.82 -15.01
C GLY A 513 -2.40 -1.21 -16.40
N THR A 514 -2.33 0.12 -16.46
CA THR A 514 -2.20 0.87 -17.72
C THR A 514 -0.88 1.64 -17.78
N LEU A 515 -0.37 1.83 -18.99
CA LEU A 515 0.76 2.72 -19.28
C LEU A 515 0.38 3.64 -20.45
N LYS A 516 0.26 4.94 -20.18
CA LYS A 516 0.07 5.97 -21.21
C LYS A 516 1.36 6.75 -21.40
N ILE A 517 1.77 6.99 -22.65
CA ILE A 517 2.97 7.75 -23.00
C ILE A 517 2.58 8.88 -23.95
N GLU A 518 2.94 10.11 -23.62
CA GLU A 518 2.66 11.30 -24.42
C GLU A 518 3.85 12.27 -24.38
N PRO A 519 4.01 13.19 -25.36
CA PRO A 519 5.07 14.17 -25.28
C PRO A 519 4.89 15.08 -24.07
N ALA A 520 5.98 15.36 -23.36
CA ALA A 520 5.96 16.32 -22.26
C ALA A 520 6.35 17.72 -22.74
N THR A 521 5.97 18.75 -21.99
CA THR A 521 6.29 20.13 -22.33
C THR A 521 7.80 20.36 -22.36
N LEU A 522 8.30 20.78 -23.52
CA LEU A 522 9.67 21.21 -23.76
C LEU A 522 9.64 22.38 -24.75
N LEU A 523 10.48 23.40 -24.57
CA LEU A 523 10.59 24.49 -25.53
C LEU A 523 11.51 24.07 -26.69
N SER A 524 11.16 24.47 -27.91
CA SER A 524 12.09 24.40 -29.04
C SER A 524 13.22 25.41 -28.82
N THR A 525 14.47 24.98 -28.99
CA THR A 525 15.65 25.82 -28.74
C THR A 525 16.71 25.62 -29.83
N ASN A 526 17.61 26.59 -29.89
CA ASN A 526 18.84 26.47 -30.66
C ASN A 526 19.85 25.61 -29.88
N ILE A 527 20.32 24.54 -30.53
CA ILE A 527 21.29 23.58 -29.99
C ILE A 527 22.60 23.70 -30.77
N ALA A 528 23.72 23.48 -30.09
CA ALA A 528 25.05 23.61 -30.68
C ALA A 528 25.57 22.24 -31.12
N GLU A 529 26.18 22.17 -32.29
CA GLU A 529 26.98 21.02 -32.69
C GLU A 529 28.15 20.79 -31.70
N GLY A 530 28.68 19.58 -31.64
CA GLY A 530 29.76 19.22 -30.70
C GLY A 530 29.35 19.15 -29.22
N SER A 531 28.07 19.37 -28.89
CA SER A 531 27.58 19.37 -27.51
C SER A 531 27.40 17.96 -26.97
N THR A 532 27.89 17.70 -25.77
CA THR A 532 27.62 16.45 -25.02
C THR A 532 26.37 16.59 -24.16
N GLN A 533 25.58 15.52 -24.05
CA GLN A 533 24.37 15.46 -23.22
C GLN A 533 23.39 16.60 -23.53
N GLN A 534 23.30 16.98 -24.80
CA GLN A 534 22.34 17.94 -25.31
C GLN A 534 20.92 17.41 -25.07
N LEU A 535 20.04 18.26 -24.53
CA LEU A 535 18.63 17.94 -24.36
C LEU A 535 17.94 17.81 -25.73
N LEU A 536 17.37 16.64 -26.01
CA LEU A 536 16.74 16.32 -27.31
C LEU A 536 15.23 16.10 -27.20
N GLY A 537 14.72 15.61 -26.06
CA GLY A 537 13.29 15.42 -25.89
C GLY A 537 12.83 15.12 -24.46
N LYS A 538 11.52 15.17 -24.25
CA LYS A 538 10.86 14.73 -23.01
C LYS A 538 9.54 14.01 -23.31
N PHE A 539 9.27 12.93 -22.58
CA PHE A 539 8.01 12.18 -22.64
C PHE A 539 7.45 11.97 -21.24
N LYS A 540 6.12 12.09 -21.12
CA LYS A 540 5.37 11.82 -19.89
C LYS A 540 4.80 10.42 -19.96
N PHE A 541 5.11 9.63 -18.95
CA PHE A 541 4.58 8.28 -18.72
C PHE A 541 3.55 8.39 -17.59
N THR A 542 2.35 7.86 -17.79
CA THR A 542 1.28 7.85 -16.79
C THR A 542 0.88 6.40 -16.55
N VAL A 543 1.05 5.93 -15.32
CA VAL A 543 0.76 4.57 -14.90
C VAL A 543 -0.39 4.53 -13.92
N LYS A 544 -1.30 3.54 -14.06
CA LYS A 544 -2.36 3.25 -13.09
C LYS A 544 -2.38 1.77 -12.70
N GLY A 545 -2.77 1.50 -11.45
CA GLY A 545 -2.96 0.17 -10.90
C GLY A 545 -1.73 -0.41 -10.22
N GLU A 546 -0.67 -0.68 -11.00
CA GLU A 546 0.59 -1.17 -10.46
C GLU A 546 1.77 -0.52 -11.19
N ARG A 547 2.95 -0.56 -10.58
CA ARG A 547 4.20 -0.14 -11.23
C ARG A 547 4.46 -0.98 -12.47
N VAL A 548 5.08 -0.38 -13.49
CA VAL A 548 5.28 -1.04 -14.79
C VAL A 548 6.77 -1.18 -15.08
N ASP A 549 7.21 -2.41 -15.32
CA ASP A 549 8.55 -2.71 -15.79
C ASP A 549 8.59 -2.66 -17.31
N ILE A 550 9.40 -1.76 -17.85
CA ILE A 550 9.71 -1.66 -19.28
C ILE A 550 11.05 -2.33 -19.51
N THR A 551 11.09 -3.38 -20.32
CA THR A 551 12.32 -4.15 -20.62
C THR A 551 12.87 -3.87 -22.02
N SER A 552 12.10 -3.18 -22.85
CA SER A 552 12.55 -2.74 -24.18
C SER A 552 11.76 -1.52 -24.62
N ILE A 553 12.46 -0.45 -24.97
CA ILE A 553 11.88 0.77 -25.52
C ILE A 553 12.72 1.28 -26.70
N GLY A 554 12.04 1.48 -27.84
CA GLY A 554 12.63 2.02 -29.05
C GLY A 554 12.48 3.54 -29.12
N TRP A 555 13.60 4.23 -29.23
CA TRP A 555 13.70 5.66 -29.46
C TRP A 555 13.99 5.91 -30.93
N LYS A 556 13.19 6.77 -31.56
CA LYS A 556 13.41 7.21 -32.94
C LYS A 556 13.89 8.65 -32.95
N THR A 557 14.85 8.96 -33.81
CA THR A 557 15.19 10.33 -34.18
C THR A 557 14.76 10.60 -35.61
N THR A 558 14.31 11.82 -35.87
CA THR A 558 14.19 12.38 -37.22
C THR A 558 15.17 13.53 -37.34
N LEU A 559 16.18 13.37 -38.19
CA LEU A 559 17.07 14.44 -38.63
C LEU A 559 16.55 15.00 -39.96
N THR A 560 16.21 16.30 -39.97
CA THR A 560 15.91 17.02 -41.21
C THR A 560 17.06 17.95 -41.55
N LYS A 561 17.72 17.68 -42.66
CA LYS A 561 18.83 18.45 -43.22
C LYS A 561 18.33 19.78 -43.78
N ALA A 562 19.02 20.87 -43.47
CA ALA A 562 18.75 22.18 -44.06
C ALA A 562 19.03 22.23 -45.56
N THR A 563 20.03 21.46 -46.00
CA THR A 563 20.52 21.44 -47.38
C THR A 563 20.59 20.00 -47.88
N ASP A 564 20.00 19.74 -49.05
CA ASP A 564 20.10 18.44 -49.71
C ASP A 564 21.56 18.07 -50.01
N GLY A 565 21.91 16.79 -49.84
CA GLY A 565 23.27 16.28 -50.04
C GLY A 565 24.28 16.65 -48.94
N SER A 566 23.86 17.21 -47.80
CA SER A 566 24.78 17.42 -46.67
C SER A 566 25.30 16.11 -46.08
N SER A 567 26.51 16.15 -45.49
CA SER A 567 27.12 15.02 -44.78
C SER A 567 26.39 14.65 -43.49
N SER A 568 25.57 15.56 -42.95
CA SER A 568 24.85 15.39 -41.69
C SER A 568 24.04 14.09 -41.69
N SER A 569 24.10 13.35 -40.60
CA SER A 569 23.64 11.97 -40.51
C SER A 569 23.07 11.70 -39.12
N THR A 570 22.22 10.68 -39.00
CA THR A 570 21.73 10.24 -37.68
C THR A 570 22.83 9.61 -36.82
N THR A 571 23.97 9.25 -37.41
CA THR A 571 25.18 8.85 -36.70
C THR A 571 25.86 9.99 -35.95
N ASP A 572 25.49 11.23 -36.26
CA ASP A 572 26.00 12.45 -35.64
C ASP A 572 25.30 12.72 -34.30
N ILE A 573 24.33 11.88 -33.95
CA ILE A 573 23.59 11.88 -32.71
C ILE A 573 23.91 10.56 -32.01
N THR A 574 24.69 10.60 -30.93
CA THR A 574 25.16 9.40 -30.22
C THR A 574 24.82 9.46 -28.74
N ASN A 575 25.12 8.38 -28.00
CA ASN A 575 25.00 8.32 -26.55
C ASN A 575 23.62 8.72 -26.00
N ILE A 576 22.54 8.24 -26.63
CA ILE A 576 21.18 8.54 -26.16
C ILE A 576 21.00 7.95 -24.76
N THR A 577 20.76 8.83 -23.79
CA THR A 577 20.66 8.51 -22.37
C THR A 577 19.36 9.07 -21.81
N ILE A 578 18.67 8.24 -21.02
CA ILE A 578 17.34 8.54 -20.48
C ILE A 578 17.49 8.85 -19.00
N TYR A 579 16.93 9.98 -18.59
CA TYR A 579 16.98 10.48 -17.23
C TYR A 579 15.59 10.51 -16.60
N ASP A 580 15.51 10.16 -15.32
CA ASP A 580 14.31 10.34 -14.49
C ASP A 580 14.13 11.83 -14.08
N PRO A 581 13.03 12.19 -13.38
CA PRO A 581 12.80 13.55 -12.91
C PRO A 581 13.87 14.09 -11.94
N ASP A 582 14.57 13.20 -11.22
CA ASP A 582 15.60 13.55 -10.25
C ASP A 582 16.98 13.74 -10.90
N GLY A 583 17.09 13.42 -12.19
CA GLY A 583 18.33 13.54 -12.97
C GLY A 583 19.24 12.32 -12.90
N ASN A 584 18.75 11.17 -12.44
CA ASN A 584 19.47 9.90 -12.50
C ASN A 584 19.29 9.24 -13.86
N ILE A 585 20.29 8.49 -14.31
CA ILE A 585 20.24 7.71 -15.55
C ILE A 585 19.44 6.43 -15.29
N VAL A 586 18.41 6.17 -16.10
CA VAL A 586 17.56 4.97 -16.00
C VAL A 586 17.70 4.02 -17.19
N ALA A 587 18.22 4.49 -18.32
CA ALA A 587 18.52 3.64 -19.49
C ALA A 587 19.55 4.29 -20.41
N GLY A 588 20.22 3.46 -21.21
CA GLY A 588 21.32 3.87 -22.10
C GLY A 588 22.67 3.97 -21.37
N PRO A 589 23.72 4.53 -22.01
CA PRO A 589 23.71 5.16 -23.33
C PRO A 589 23.52 4.15 -24.47
N GLN A 590 22.80 4.56 -25.51
CA GLN A 590 22.59 3.76 -26.72
C GLN A 590 22.74 4.60 -27.98
N ASP A 591 23.44 4.06 -28.99
CA ASP A 591 23.57 4.69 -30.31
C ASP A 591 22.47 4.23 -31.27
N PHE A 592 22.12 5.11 -32.22
CA PHE A 592 21.24 4.77 -33.34
C PHE A 592 21.94 3.77 -34.28
N SER A 593 21.28 2.67 -34.59
CA SER A 593 21.90 1.56 -35.34
C SER A 593 21.17 1.23 -36.65
N THR A 594 19.88 1.55 -36.77
CA THR A 594 19.08 1.32 -37.97
C THR A 594 18.66 2.65 -38.58
N THR A 595 19.12 2.92 -39.81
CA THR A 595 18.88 4.18 -40.52
C THR A 595 17.94 3.96 -41.71
N GLU A 596 16.96 4.84 -41.86
CA GLU A 596 16.01 4.89 -42.98
C GLU A 596 16.03 6.29 -43.62
N ILE A 597 16.24 6.32 -44.94
CA ILE A 597 16.13 7.57 -45.72
C ILE A 597 14.68 7.72 -46.17
N VAL A 598 13.97 8.67 -45.57
CA VAL A 598 12.54 8.92 -45.84
C VAL A 598 12.35 9.90 -46.99
N ALA A 599 13.23 10.91 -47.06
CA ALA A 599 13.31 11.87 -48.16
C ALA A 599 14.77 12.33 -48.32
N ALA A 600 15.08 13.06 -49.40
CA ALA A 600 16.44 13.55 -49.68
C ALA A 600 17.05 14.33 -48.49
N THR A 601 16.23 15.10 -47.79
CA THR A 601 16.61 15.87 -46.59
C THR A 601 16.14 15.25 -45.27
N VAL A 602 15.44 14.12 -45.27
CA VAL A 602 14.85 13.55 -44.03
C VAL A 602 15.39 12.14 -43.81
N VAL A 603 16.13 11.98 -42.72
CA VAL A 603 16.72 10.70 -42.30
C VAL A 603 16.17 10.35 -40.92
N GLN A 604 15.74 9.11 -40.76
CA GLN A 604 15.27 8.58 -39.48
C GLN A 604 16.21 7.48 -39.01
N ALA A 605 16.36 7.35 -37.69
CA ALA A 605 17.03 6.20 -37.13
C ALA A 605 16.44 5.79 -35.79
N THR A 606 16.61 4.51 -35.41
CA THR A 606 16.15 4.00 -34.12
C THR A 606 17.27 3.44 -33.24
N ALA A 607 17.12 3.62 -31.94
CA ALA A 607 17.97 3.15 -30.86
C ALA A 607 17.06 2.45 -29.85
N THR A 608 17.35 1.19 -29.51
CA THR A 608 16.54 0.43 -28.54
C THR A 608 17.33 0.23 -27.26
N THR A 609 16.81 0.72 -26.15
CA THR A 609 17.38 0.43 -24.82
C THR A 609 16.67 -0.78 -24.22
N THR A 610 17.46 -1.71 -23.65
CA THR A 610 16.97 -2.94 -23.02
C THR A 610 17.18 -2.97 -21.50
N ASP A 611 17.67 -1.87 -20.93
CA ASP A 611 17.70 -1.68 -19.49
C ASP A 611 16.27 -1.72 -18.94
N THR A 612 16.07 -2.34 -17.77
CA THR A 612 14.75 -2.39 -17.16
C THR A 612 14.46 -1.06 -16.47
N ILE A 613 13.42 -0.37 -16.93
CA ILE A 613 12.92 0.87 -16.33
C ILE A 613 11.62 0.55 -15.58
N THR A 614 11.63 0.67 -14.26
CA THR A 614 10.40 0.56 -13.46
C THR A 614 9.73 1.92 -13.34
N VAL A 615 8.59 2.10 -14.00
CA VAL A 615 7.80 3.34 -13.96
C VAL A 615 6.85 3.29 -12.75
N PRO A 616 6.92 4.27 -11.84
CA PRO A 616 6.03 4.31 -10.68
C PRO A 616 4.58 4.63 -11.08
N ILE A 617 3.62 4.31 -10.20
CA ILE A 617 2.22 4.72 -10.35
C ILE A 617 2.14 6.26 -10.37
N GLY A 618 1.28 6.81 -11.23
CA GLY A 618 1.13 8.25 -11.44
C GLY A 618 1.90 8.76 -12.66
N GLU A 619 2.20 10.05 -12.68
CA GLU A 619 2.89 10.71 -13.79
C GLU A 619 4.40 10.80 -13.54
N THR A 620 5.20 10.36 -14.53
CA THR A 620 6.68 10.48 -14.53
C THR A 620 7.14 11.08 -15.85
N ILE A 621 7.99 12.11 -15.80
CA ILE A 621 8.55 12.74 -17.01
C ILE A 621 10.00 12.28 -17.20
N TYR A 622 10.25 11.55 -18.27
CA TYR A 622 11.60 11.14 -18.65
C TYR A 622 12.21 12.11 -19.65
N THR A 623 13.50 12.40 -19.45
CA THR A 623 14.28 13.33 -20.27
C THR A 623 15.28 12.57 -21.13
N ILE A 624 15.34 12.88 -22.42
CA ILE A 624 16.23 12.24 -23.39
C ILE A 624 17.33 13.24 -23.75
N LYS A 625 18.57 12.82 -23.52
CA LYS A 625 19.77 13.56 -23.90
C LYS A 625 20.64 12.74 -24.83
N GLY A 626 21.46 13.40 -25.65
CA GLY A 626 22.42 12.76 -26.54
C GLY A 626 23.59 13.67 -26.84
N ASP A 627 24.64 13.10 -27.42
CA ASP A 627 25.81 13.84 -27.87
C ASP A 627 25.65 14.19 -29.35
N LEU A 628 26.09 15.39 -29.73
CA LEU A 628 26.08 15.88 -31.10
C LEU A 628 27.51 16.01 -31.59
N SER A 629 27.83 15.46 -32.76
CA SER A 629 29.13 15.69 -33.40
C SER A 629 29.21 17.06 -34.07
N THR A 630 30.35 17.38 -34.67
CA THR A 630 30.72 18.69 -35.23
C THR A 630 30.54 18.77 -36.75
N ASP A 631 29.69 17.93 -37.33
CA ASP A 631 29.40 17.84 -38.77
C ASP A 631 27.91 18.01 -39.11
N LEU A 632 27.12 18.42 -38.11
CA LEU A 632 25.75 18.89 -38.29
C LEU A 632 25.74 20.29 -38.89
N ASN A 633 24.84 20.55 -39.84
CA ASN A 633 24.77 21.85 -40.47
C ASN A 633 23.89 22.82 -39.69
N THR A 634 24.20 24.12 -39.82
CA THR A 634 23.31 25.19 -39.34
C THR A 634 21.93 25.07 -40.01
N ASN A 635 20.88 25.14 -39.19
CA ASN A 635 19.47 24.92 -39.50
C ASN A 635 19.04 23.46 -39.69
N ASP A 636 19.93 22.47 -39.49
CA ASP A 636 19.46 21.10 -39.35
C ASP A 636 18.53 21.00 -38.14
N THR A 637 17.56 20.10 -38.20
CA THR A 637 16.62 19.91 -37.10
C THR A 637 16.56 18.47 -36.64
N ILE A 638 16.45 18.31 -35.32
CA ILE A 638 16.42 17.00 -34.65
C ILE A 638 15.11 16.91 -33.87
N LYS A 639 14.39 15.80 -34.04
CA LYS A 639 13.17 15.52 -33.28
C LYS A 639 13.19 14.09 -32.76
N MET A 640 13.01 13.94 -31.45
CA MET A 640 12.87 12.64 -30.80
C MET A 640 11.42 12.16 -30.85
N THR A 641 11.24 10.87 -31.10
CA THR A 641 9.95 10.20 -31.23
C THR A 641 10.00 8.88 -30.47
N VAL A 642 8.90 8.50 -29.80
CA VAL A 642 8.70 7.17 -29.22
C VAL A 642 7.45 6.54 -29.83
N LYS A 643 7.43 5.22 -30.02
CA LYS A 643 6.24 4.49 -30.50
C LYS A 643 5.76 3.54 -29.40
N PRO A 644 4.80 3.95 -28.56
CA PRO A 644 4.42 3.17 -27.38
C PRO A 644 3.92 1.77 -27.71
N GLY A 645 3.23 1.58 -28.85
CA GLY A 645 2.75 0.27 -29.31
C GLY A 645 3.85 -0.73 -29.72
N GLN A 646 5.13 -0.41 -29.55
CA GLN A 646 6.28 -1.30 -29.79
C GLN A 646 7.12 -1.53 -28.52
N ILE A 647 6.69 -0.99 -27.38
CA ILE A 647 7.36 -1.15 -26.09
C ILE A 647 7.00 -2.51 -25.50
N THR A 648 7.98 -3.18 -24.91
CA THR A 648 7.76 -4.39 -24.10
C THR A 648 7.65 -3.97 -22.63
N SER A 649 6.46 -4.15 -22.06
CA SER A 649 6.19 -3.80 -20.66
C SER A 649 5.31 -4.82 -19.95
N THR A 650 5.57 -5.02 -18.67
CA THR A 650 4.79 -5.89 -17.78
C THR A 650 4.47 -5.17 -16.47
N GLY A 651 3.39 -5.55 -15.80
CA GLY A 651 3.16 -5.15 -14.41
C GLY A 651 4.24 -5.76 -13.50
N GLU A 652 4.81 -4.97 -12.59
CA GLU A 652 5.88 -5.41 -11.67
C GLU A 652 5.39 -6.55 -10.75
N VAL A 653 4.12 -6.49 -10.32
CA VAL A 653 3.54 -7.46 -9.39
C VAL A 653 2.81 -8.56 -10.13
N SER A 654 1.99 -8.21 -11.12
CA SER A 654 1.17 -9.18 -11.84
C SER A 654 1.98 -10.02 -12.85
N GLY A 655 3.09 -9.49 -13.37
CA GLY A 655 3.84 -10.09 -14.48
C GLY A 655 3.09 -10.10 -15.81
N ASN A 656 1.88 -9.51 -15.87
CA ASN A 656 1.06 -9.48 -17.07
C ASN A 656 1.56 -8.43 -18.05
N THR A 657 1.48 -8.73 -19.35
CA THR A 657 1.81 -7.77 -20.40
C THR A 657 0.87 -6.57 -20.35
N ILE A 658 1.44 -5.37 -20.33
CA ILE A 658 0.73 -4.10 -20.45
C ILE A 658 1.02 -3.54 -21.84
N THR A 659 -0.02 -3.18 -22.58
CA THR A 659 0.12 -2.55 -23.90
C THR A 659 0.07 -1.03 -23.73
N PRO A 660 1.15 -0.30 -24.03
CA PRO A 660 1.15 1.14 -23.83
C PRO A 660 0.26 1.88 -24.82
N THR A 661 -0.33 3.00 -24.37
CA THR A 661 -1.23 3.84 -25.16
C THR A 661 -0.67 5.26 -25.33
N PRO A 662 -0.97 5.95 -26.44
CA PRO A 662 -1.55 5.41 -27.66
C PRO A 662 -0.54 4.51 -28.39
N THR A 663 -1.01 3.61 -29.27
CA THR A 663 -0.12 2.70 -30.01
C THR A 663 0.66 3.40 -31.15
N THR A 664 0.35 4.67 -31.41
CA THR A 664 0.93 5.51 -32.48
C THR A 664 2.14 6.31 -32.00
N GLU A 665 2.95 6.78 -32.95
CA GLU A 665 4.13 7.59 -32.66
C GLU A 665 3.79 8.88 -31.90
N GLN A 666 4.61 9.18 -30.90
CA GLN A 666 4.56 10.37 -30.08
C GLN A 666 5.83 11.19 -30.30
N ASP A 667 5.68 12.41 -30.79
CA ASP A 667 6.76 13.31 -31.14
C ASP A 667 7.02 14.32 -30.01
N SER A 668 8.27 14.42 -29.58
CA SER A 668 8.74 15.56 -28.79
C SER A 668 8.90 16.81 -29.68
N VAL A 669 9.25 17.95 -29.08
CA VAL A 669 9.55 19.17 -29.85
C VAL A 669 10.79 19.04 -30.71
N THR A 670 10.79 19.77 -31.82
CA THR A 670 11.94 19.90 -32.72
C THR A 670 12.99 20.85 -32.13
N GLN A 671 14.24 20.40 -32.10
CA GLN A 671 15.42 21.23 -31.80
C GLN A 671 16.10 21.65 -33.10
N THR A 672 16.70 22.84 -33.12
CA THR A 672 17.37 23.38 -34.33
C THR A 672 18.86 23.59 -34.07
N VAL A 673 19.70 22.99 -34.90
CA VAL A 673 21.14 23.20 -34.88
C VAL A 673 21.44 24.61 -35.35
N LYS A 674 22.21 25.37 -34.57
CA LYS A 674 22.70 26.70 -34.94
C LYS A 674 24.16 26.84 -34.55
N ALA A 675 24.87 27.75 -35.22
CA ALA A 675 26.15 28.25 -34.74
C ALA A 675 25.95 29.29 -33.64
N GLY A 676 27.03 29.60 -32.89
CA GLY A 676 27.07 30.78 -32.04
C GLY A 676 26.81 32.04 -32.86
N ALA A 677 25.88 32.88 -32.41
CA ALA A 677 25.47 34.06 -33.14
C ALA A 677 25.31 35.26 -32.21
N LEU A 678 25.78 36.41 -32.67
CA LEU A 678 25.58 37.69 -31.99
C LEU A 678 25.23 38.75 -33.02
N ASN A 679 24.04 39.32 -32.88
CA ASN A 679 23.65 40.50 -33.63
C ASN A 679 23.82 41.73 -32.74
N VAL A 680 24.43 42.78 -33.28
CA VAL A 680 24.62 44.05 -32.57
C VAL A 680 23.95 45.15 -33.37
N SER A 681 23.05 45.89 -32.73
CA SER A 681 22.34 46.99 -33.34
C SER A 681 22.18 48.16 -32.38
N LEU A 682 21.76 49.31 -32.89
CA LEU A 682 21.40 50.45 -32.06
C LEU A 682 19.88 50.47 -31.86
N SER A 683 19.46 50.77 -30.64
CA SER A 683 18.06 51.08 -30.35
C SER A 683 17.65 52.36 -31.09
N PRO A 684 16.38 52.47 -31.54
CA PRO A 684 15.87 53.74 -32.06
C PRO A 684 15.77 54.84 -30.99
N LEU A 685 16.00 54.50 -29.72
CA LEU A 685 16.09 55.43 -28.60
C LEU A 685 17.55 55.52 -28.09
N PRO A 686 18.00 56.69 -27.63
CA PRO A 686 17.28 57.96 -27.60
C PRO A 686 17.11 58.57 -29.00
N ILE A 687 16.04 59.33 -29.20
CA ILE A 687 15.84 60.08 -30.45
C ILE A 687 16.89 61.19 -30.55
N ALA A 688 17.33 61.49 -31.77
CA ALA A 688 18.28 62.58 -32.02
C ALA A 688 17.75 63.91 -31.49
N ALA A 689 18.57 64.60 -30.69
CA ALA A 689 18.23 65.88 -30.06
C ALA A 689 19.47 66.77 -29.94
N SER A 690 19.24 68.08 -29.85
CA SER A 690 20.30 69.03 -29.51
C SER A 690 20.62 68.96 -28.02
N VAL A 691 21.91 68.90 -27.69
CA VAL A 691 22.40 68.82 -26.31
C VAL A 691 23.25 70.06 -26.02
N VAL A 692 23.05 70.66 -24.84
CA VAL A 692 23.85 71.81 -24.41
C VAL A 692 25.25 71.34 -24.02
N LYS A 693 26.30 72.03 -24.49
CA LYS A 693 27.69 71.74 -24.13
C LYS A 693 27.86 71.75 -22.60
N GLY A 694 28.54 70.74 -22.06
CA GLY A 694 28.75 70.56 -20.62
C GLY A 694 27.64 69.77 -19.90
N THR A 695 26.64 69.26 -20.63
CA THR A 695 25.67 68.31 -20.06
C THR A 695 26.40 67.05 -19.58
N GLN A 696 26.14 66.64 -18.33
CA GLN A 696 26.72 65.43 -17.74
C GLN A 696 25.74 64.27 -17.84
N ASN A 697 26.25 63.03 -17.87
CA ASN A 697 25.45 61.80 -17.89
C ASN A 697 24.40 61.74 -19.02
N TYR A 698 24.74 62.28 -20.19
CA TYR A 698 23.87 62.22 -21.35
C TYR A 698 23.94 60.83 -22.01
N THR A 699 22.79 60.19 -22.22
CA THR A 699 22.69 58.93 -22.97
C THR A 699 22.79 59.24 -24.47
N PHE A 700 23.87 58.79 -25.11
CA PHE A 700 24.09 59.02 -26.54
C PHE A 700 23.44 57.96 -27.43
N ALA A 701 23.43 56.71 -26.98
CA ALA A 701 22.93 55.56 -27.71
C ALA A 701 22.59 54.44 -26.73
N ASN A 702 21.64 53.59 -27.08
CA ASN A 702 21.51 52.29 -26.45
C ASN A 702 21.90 51.19 -27.46
N VAL A 703 22.79 50.28 -27.07
CA VAL A 703 23.30 49.20 -27.92
C VAL A 703 22.55 47.91 -27.59
N VAL A 704 21.86 47.35 -28.57
CA VAL A 704 21.19 46.05 -28.43
C VAL A 704 22.18 44.96 -28.82
N ILE A 705 22.53 44.12 -27.85
CA ILE A 705 23.32 42.91 -28.01
C ILE A 705 22.36 41.72 -27.98
N ASP A 706 22.19 41.06 -29.12
CA ASP A 706 21.16 40.04 -29.33
C ASP A 706 21.78 38.68 -29.67
N ALA A 707 21.63 37.72 -28.76
CA ALA A 707 22.03 36.33 -28.91
C ALA A 707 20.82 35.39 -29.12
N SER A 708 19.66 35.92 -29.54
CA SER A 708 18.44 35.14 -29.76
C SER A 708 18.62 34.04 -30.81
N ALA A 709 19.47 34.27 -31.82
CA ALA A 709 19.81 33.30 -32.85
C ALA A 709 20.96 32.34 -32.46
N SER A 710 21.57 32.53 -31.28
CA SER A 710 22.73 31.74 -30.84
C SER A 710 22.32 30.37 -30.32
N SER A 711 23.18 29.36 -30.52
CA SER A 711 23.08 28.05 -29.88
C SER A 711 23.83 27.93 -28.54
N GLU A 712 24.66 28.92 -28.22
CA GLU A 712 25.51 28.99 -27.03
C GLU A 712 25.49 30.38 -26.40
N ASP A 713 25.82 30.47 -25.10
CA ASP A 713 25.94 31.74 -24.41
C ASP A 713 27.13 32.54 -24.94
N VAL A 714 26.92 33.83 -25.20
CA VAL A 714 27.94 34.70 -25.78
C VAL A 714 28.63 35.51 -24.68
N LYS A 715 29.95 35.40 -24.57
CA LYS A 715 30.77 36.21 -23.65
C LYS A 715 31.34 37.43 -24.37
N ILE A 716 30.91 38.62 -23.95
CA ILE A 716 31.42 39.89 -24.46
C ILE A 716 32.54 40.38 -23.55
N THR A 717 33.74 40.54 -24.09
CA THR A 717 34.92 41.04 -23.36
C THR A 717 35.24 42.49 -23.67
N GLN A 718 34.80 42.99 -24.83
CA GLN A 718 35.06 44.34 -25.29
C GLN A 718 33.93 44.85 -26.17
N VAL A 719 33.52 46.10 -25.98
CA VAL A 719 32.57 46.82 -26.84
C VAL A 719 33.25 48.04 -27.43
N LYS A 720 33.17 48.23 -28.76
CA LYS A 720 33.72 49.39 -29.46
C LYS A 720 32.60 50.22 -30.05
N VAL A 721 32.56 51.51 -29.74
CA VAL A 721 31.55 52.45 -30.21
C VAL A 721 32.23 53.52 -31.07
N SER A 722 31.76 53.68 -32.30
CA SER A 722 32.26 54.72 -33.19
C SER A 722 31.65 56.07 -32.83
N VAL A 723 32.49 57.09 -32.64
CA VAL A 723 32.10 58.49 -32.45
C VAL A 723 32.36 59.24 -33.75
N LYS A 724 31.30 59.78 -34.34
CA LYS A 724 31.31 60.45 -35.64
C LYS A 724 30.94 61.92 -35.50
N PRO A 725 31.92 62.82 -35.35
CA PRO A 725 31.64 64.23 -35.17
C PRO A 725 31.09 64.86 -36.47
N SER A 726 30.24 65.87 -36.34
CA SER A 726 29.79 66.70 -37.46
C SER A 726 30.87 67.70 -37.90
N THR A 727 30.64 68.39 -39.02
CA THR A 727 31.55 69.43 -39.53
C THR A 727 31.91 70.48 -38.46
N ASN A 728 33.21 70.73 -38.28
CA ASN A 728 33.85 71.55 -37.25
C ASN A 728 33.75 71.05 -35.80
N ALA A 729 33.46 69.77 -35.55
CA ALA A 729 33.49 69.16 -34.22
C ALA A 729 34.60 68.10 -34.11
N ALA A 730 35.16 67.92 -32.91
CA ALA A 730 36.13 66.87 -32.62
C ALA A 730 35.51 65.80 -31.71
N ALA A 731 35.87 64.54 -31.88
CA ALA A 731 35.29 63.45 -31.11
C ALA A 731 35.67 63.51 -29.62
N ASN A 732 36.85 64.04 -29.29
CA ASN A 732 37.31 64.24 -27.91
C ASN A 732 36.62 65.41 -27.17
N GLU A 733 35.63 66.07 -27.78
CA GLU A 733 34.70 66.92 -27.03
C GLU A 733 33.79 66.09 -26.10
N LEU A 734 33.71 64.77 -26.32
CA LEU A 734 33.17 63.81 -25.38
C LEU A 734 34.28 63.33 -24.43
N SER A 735 33.93 63.16 -23.15
CA SER A 735 34.86 62.70 -22.12
C SER A 735 34.12 61.94 -21.02
N SER A 736 34.83 61.07 -20.32
CA SER A 736 34.33 60.14 -19.31
C SER A 736 33.19 59.27 -19.83
N MET A 737 33.33 58.69 -21.04
CA MET A 737 32.30 57.79 -21.57
C MET A 737 32.14 56.54 -20.70
N LYS A 738 30.90 56.14 -20.46
CA LYS A 738 30.51 55.00 -19.62
C LYS A 738 29.48 54.14 -20.33
N MET A 739 29.41 52.86 -19.96
CA MET A 739 28.42 51.90 -20.45
C MET A 739 27.65 51.30 -19.28
N TYR A 740 26.34 51.11 -19.43
CA TYR A 740 25.45 50.67 -18.36
C TYR A 740 24.70 49.40 -18.78
N ASP A 741 24.34 48.56 -17.80
CA ASP A 741 23.31 47.53 -17.95
C ASP A 741 22.15 47.92 -17.02
N GLY A 742 21.10 48.51 -17.60
CA GLY A 742 20.05 49.19 -16.86
C GLY A 742 20.62 50.35 -16.02
N ALA A 743 20.56 50.23 -14.69
CA ALA A 743 21.10 51.22 -13.77
C ALA A 743 22.56 50.95 -13.33
N THR A 744 23.13 49.82 -13.73
CA THR A 744 24.45 49.36 -13.26
C THR A 744 25.53 49.77 -14.23
N GLU A 745 26.54 50.52 -13.78
CA GLU A 745 27.71 50.83 -14.61
C GLU A 745 28.56 49.57 -14.83
N LEU A 746 28.93 49.30 -16.09
CA LEU A 746 29.82 48.19 -16.41
C LEU A 746 31.28 48.62 -16.13
N SER A 747 31.95 47.89 -15.26
CA SER A 747 33.37 48.12 -14.93
C SER A 747 34.26 47.84 -16.14
N VAL A 748 35.14 48.80 -16.46
CA VAL A 748 36.14 48.70 -17.55
C VAL A 748 37.57 48.76 -17.02
N SER A 749 38.49 48.07 -17.70
CA SER A 749 39.92 48.03 -17.34
C SER A 749 40.79 49.05 -18.08
N ASN A 750 40.21 49.80 -19.01
CA ASN A 750 40.89 50.84 -19.78
C ASN A 750 40.16 52.19 -19.67
N ASP A 751 40.84 53.27 -20.06
CA ASP A 751 40.19 54.56 -20.35
C ASP A 751 39.46 54.46 -21.72
N PRO A 752 38.11 54.51 -21.76
CA PRO A 752 37.35 54.39 -23.00
C PRO A 752 37.59 55.52 -24.00
N ASP A 753 38.04 56.69 -23.53
CA ASP A 753 38.17 57.90 -24.33
C ASP A 753 39.55 58.03 -24.97
N SER A 754 40.51 57.20 -24.58
CA SER A 754 41.90 57.24 -25.06
C SER A 754 42.06 57.17 -26.58
N GLY A 755 41.05 56.65 -27.29
CA GLY A 755 40.99 56.56 -28.75
C GLY A 755 40.27 57.72 -29.45
N LEU A 756 39.73 58.71 -28.72
CA LEU A 756 38.98 59.83 -29.31
C LEU A 756 39.91 60.88 -29.93
N SER A 757 39.60 61.28 -31.17
CA SER A 757 40.43 62.22 -31.95
C SER A 757 40.19 63.67 -31.54
N SER A 758 41.27 64.46 -31.45
CA SER A 758 41.23 65.92 -31.31
C SER A 758 41.12 66.67 -32.65
N THR A 759 41.16 65.94 -33.77
CA THR A 759 41.05 66.53 -35.10
C THR A 759 39.57 66.66 -35.47
N ASN A 760 39.18 67.83 -35.95
CA ASN A 760 37.82 68.06 -36.43
C ASN A 760 37.45 67.07 -37.55
N ASP A 761 36.16 66.73 -37.64
CA ASP A 761 35.55 65.96 -38.74
C ASP A 761 36.12 64.54 -38.88
N THR A 762 36.81 64.06 -37.84
CA THR A 762 37.51 62.78 -37.86
C THR A 762 36.78 61.77 -36.98
N ASP A 763 36.25 60.72 -37.60
CA ASP A 763 35.70 59.56 -36.89
C ASP A 763 36.76 58.95 -35.96
N SER A 764 36.33 58.53 -34.77
CA SER A 764 37.18 57.84 -33.81
C SER A 764 36.39 56.76 -33.07
N THR A 765 37.06 55.98 -32.21
CA THR A 765 36.44 54.83 -31.53
C THR A 765 36.67 54.92 -30.04
N SER A 766 35.57 54.92 -29.28
CA SER A 766 35.59 54.68 -27.84
C SER A 766 35.56 53.16 -27.59
N THR A 767 36.46 52.66 -26.74
CA THR A 767 36.63 51.22 -26.51
C THR A 767 36.39 50.88 -25.04
N PHE A 768 35.39 50.06 -24.75
CA PHE A 768 35.07 49.57 -23.40
C PHE A 768 35.59 48.14 -23.24
N THR A 769 36.73 47.96 -22.58
CA THR A 769 37.25 46.62 -22.23
C THR A 769 36.72 46.23 -20.87
N LEU A 770 35.79 45.29 -20.83
CA LEU A 770 35.07 44.93 -19.61
C LEU A 770 36.00 44.21 -18.63
N SER A 771 36.01 44.64 -17.37
CA SER A 771 36.80 43.99 -16.31
C SER A 771 36.29 42.58 -15.98
N SER A 772 35.05 42.28 -16.32
CA SER A 772 34.46 40.94 -16.29
C SER A 772 33.62 40.75 -17.54
N PRO A 773 33.72 39.61 -18.25
CA PRO A 773 32.95 39.40 -19.47
C PRO A 773 31.45 39.48 -19.20
N LEU A 774 30.73 40.23 -20.03
CA LEU A 774 29.27 40.26 -20.00
C LEU A 774 28.76 39.00 -20.70
N LEU A 775 28.06 38.14 -19.94
CA LEU A 775 27.42 36.94 -20.47
C LEU A 775 26.03 37.29 -21.01
N ILE A 776 25.79 37.00 -22.29
CA ILE A 776 24.47 37.05 -22.92
C ILE A 776 24.00 35.62 -23.12
N THR A 777 22.99 35.21 -22.36
CA THR A 777 22.42 33.87 -22.46
C THR A 777 21.84 33.66 -23.85
N LYS A 778 22.07 32.50 -24.45
CA LYS A 778 21.48 32.15 -25.74
C LYS A 778 19.96 32.31 -25.72
N GLY A 779 19.37 32.69 -26.86
CA GLY A 779 17.92 32.91 -26.94
C GLY A 779 17.45 34.25 -26.34
N THR A 780 18.36 35.07 -25.81
CA THR A 780 18.04 36.37 -25.19
C THR A 780 18.72 37.54 -25.89
N SER A 781 18.22 38.75 -25.62
CA SER A 781 18.88 40.00 -26.00
C SER A 781 18.98 40.92 -24.79
N LYS A 782 19.96 41.81 -24.81
CA LYS A 782 20.21 42.81 -23.77
C LYS A 782 20.46 44.17 -24.42
N THR A 783 19.94 45.22 -23.80
CA THR A 783 20.20 46.60 -24.22
C THR A 783 21.14 47.26 -23.21
N LEU A 784 22.27 47.77 -23.69
CA LEU A 784 23.30 48.49 -22.92
C LEU A 784 23.26 50.00 -23.18
#